data_AF-A0A7S4SYY7-F1
#
_entry.id   AF-A0A7S4SYY7-F1
#
_cell.length_a   1.000
_cell.length_b   1.000
_cell.length_c   1.000
_cell.angle_alpha   90.00
_cell.angle_beta   90.00
_cell.angle_gamma   90.00
#
_symmetry.space_group_name_H-M   'P 1'
#
loop_
_entity.id
_entity.type
_entity.pdbx_description
1 polymer ?
#
loop_
_entity_poly.entity_id
_entity_poly.type
_entity_poly.pdbx_seq_one_letter_code
_entity_poly.pdbx_strand_id
1 'polypeptide(L)'
;MMRLALLFLHVCHVVGVWLNAGIGAGLDTWLKGLEISLPYMTLPGPIIDVQSGNCSGLAIGGVRAADLGTPQLPQVGLFLTGVGLHCRVLAHGALIVDFGLHNTAVNLSIAVQPRQTAEPSYPLPLGPVRVTSCDVVSHLSYLDFSGDSVMQPLLQGLHVSIRHMIDKKASALACKQIETMLSEQASQVADRASSLLSPFVGAQPPVELPPALVPLADWSTYPPLQVFRRLAAERPHAVKELVSMASPLVIPVVESIGAPVRQTVTSEAGSVSSVWRLRSVVVTGLETLEETTVALDGAKSIIDVSAAFGRVTIRIGMDVTVDSLEGQVRATQPIHESMNLTLDLRNASFALRVLAMLSKHALDSLYVDQFQEPSCYAACARRATNPANNSLGMWDWSIRMAPDMRLEMPGAAADFASSMDTVVASVLRGYTPSLEALLKGWVQVARSDLESAMWEGLETLPPCGPTKLYLGPGDAVSNGLLWGGLGLLFASLAAAALVMFAPRSGRTCRAPSRSDAAPEFEPSQKAEADKAGSLAQQPAVPRGAVVCFPMMVVCAIVLFLYSDLCLATCINFVFHANGETLTIGPALAFSVVICAINAYEAGAYLIAFCIGFMSIIWPFIKLLLLLFAWQAPTSCMSPGARGCLLRFLDGYGKWSLIDTWLGILALACYRLGWQSQSTDAKFFVDPVPQMPFFMFVLASVLTLVLGHTASGFHRRAEEADEPERKEVDASQRMPLCSHAPKIVGVLITVGLPLLALLIVIAAFTKSFQMVESGALAIMLTEKDERVASYSLVDLGMQMTSGRSGDIGLRLVQFIFFSFSLSIPIALQCAFVALWLLPLDHATQLVLLDTCQALDAWAAFDVFAVAVTVSYFEFGLFSTFLMHYNNLQQGCSLVGEYLHDECFHMECSLTSGFAILAVAAVLSHAVPKLALRVCRAAMLVQSGASSNGSDNETDKLTACSDYDSDDTMAPL
;
A
#
# COMPACT_ATOMS: atom_id res chain seq x y z
N MET A 1 -13.33 9.74 26.66
CA MET A 1 -12.29 8.92 27.32
C MET A 1 -11.80 9.57 28.60
N MET A 2 -11.07 10.69 28.63
CA MET A 2 -10.51 11.24 29.88
C MET A 2 -11.54 11.56 30.98
N ARG A 3 -12.75 12.05 30.66
CA ARG A 3 -13.84 12.22 31.65
C ARG A 3 -14.47 10.91 32.14
N LEU A 4 -14.47 9.88 31.29
CA LEU A 4 -14.95 8.54 31.62
C LEU A 4 -13.87 7.73 32.33
N ALA A 5 -12.59 7.96 32.00
CA ALA A 5 -11.42 7.51 32.72
C ALA A 5 -11.30 8.27 34.04
N LEU A 6 -11.72 9.55 34.13
CA LEU A 6 -11.93 10.33 35.35
C LEU A 6 -13.12 9.83 36.15
N LEU A 7 -14.13 9.25 35.50
CA LEU A 7 -15.27 8.63 36.16
C LEU A 7 -14.90 7.23 36.68
N PHE A 8 -14.21 6.44 35.87
CA PHE A 8 -13.56 5.19 36.27
C PHE A 8 -12.49 5.45 37.30
N LEU A 9 -11.72 6.53 37.18
CA LEU A 9 -10.80 7.01 38.19
C LEU A 9 -11.61 7.48 39.37
N HIS A 10 -12.74 8.17 39.26
CA HIS A 10 -13.58 8.51 40.41
C HIS A 10 -14.15 7.27 41.10
N VAL A 11 -14.49 6.21 40.36
CA VAL A 11 -14.93 4.92 40.90
C VAL A 11 -13.74 4.18 41.51
N CYS A 12 -12.60 4.10 40.83
CA CYS A 12 -11.31 3.57 41.30
C CYS A 12 -10.68 4.44 42.39
N HIS A 13 -11.12 5.68 42.56
CA HIS A 13 -10.73 6.65 43.57
C HIS A 13 -11.77 6.67 44.66
N VAL A 14 -12.97 6.15 44.47
CA VAL A 14 -13.85 5.82 45.59
C VAL A 14 -13.34 4.52 46.16
N VAL A 15 -13.19 3.48 45.36
CA VAL A 15 -12.50 2.24 45.76
C VAL A 15 -11.06 2.53 46.25
N GLY A 16 -10.38 3.48 45.62
CA GLY A 16 -9.01 3.89 45.95
C GLY A 16 -8.91 4.91 47.07
N VAL A 17 -9.94 5.71 47.40
CA VAL A 17 -10.02 6.51 48.64
C VAL A 17 -10.39 5.60 49.81
N TRP A 18 -11.15 4.54 49.56
CA TRP A 18 -11.40 3.47 50.52
C TRP A 18 -10.15 2.65 50.84
N LEU A 19 -9.14 2.67 49.95
CA LEU A 19 -7.91 1.90 50.07
C LEU A 19 -6.65 2.76 49.86
N ASN A 20 -6.74 4.08 50.08
CA ASN A 20 -5.61 4.98 49.83
C ASN A 20 -4.60 4.87 50.94
N ALA A 21 -3.75 3.87 50.80
CA ALA A 21 -2.58 3.65 51.60
C ALA A 21 -1.63 2.69 50.87
N GLY A 22 -1.00 3.18 49.79
CA GLY A 22 0.26 2.76 49.16
C GLY A 22 0.24 1.53 48.22
N ILE A 23 1.03 1.56 47.14
CA ILE A 23 1.29 0.43 46.21
C ILE A 23 2.77 0.50 45.76
N GLY A 24 3.42 -0.65 45.58
CA GLY A 24 4.84 -0.84 45.18
C GLY A 24 5.71 -1.38 46.32
N ALA A 25 6.99 -1.69 46.12
CA ALA A 25 7.91 -1.95 47.26
C ALA A 25 7.91 -0.78 48.27
N GLY A 26 7.46 0.40 47.81
CA GLY A 26 7.08 1.57 48.58
C GLY A 26 5.90 1.39 49.53
N LEU A 27 4.86 0.60 49.23
CA LEU A 27 3.65 0.40 50.05
C LEU A 27 3.96 -0.06 51.47
N ASP A 28 4.73 -1.14 51.58
CA ASP A 28 5.08 -1.71 52.89
C ASP A 28 5.94 -0.70 53.68
N THR A 29 6.91 -0.05 53.03
CA THR A 29 7.69 1.05 53.64
C THR A 29 6.85 2.28 54.00
N TRP A 30 5.82 2.59 53.21
CA TRP A 30 4.97 3.76 53.39
C TRP A 30 3.94 3.52 54.49
N LEU A 31 3.30 2.34 54.54
CA LEU A 31 2.46 1.92 55.67
C LEU A 31 3.26 1.87 56.97
N LYS A 32 4.51 1.38 56.90
CA LYS A 32 5.42 1.39 58.05
C LYS A 32 5.77 2.81 58.50
N GLY A 33 5.90 3.74 57.55
CA GLY A 33 6.16 5.16 57.79
C GLY A 33 4.91 5.99 58.11
N LEU A 34 3.71 5.40 58.06
CA LEU A 34 2.46 6.07 58.36
C LEU A 34 2.34 6.29 59.87
N GLU A 35 2.26 7.56 60.29
CA GLU A 35 1.95 7.92 61.67
C GLU A 35 0.46 8.32 61.77
N ILE A 36 -0.30 7.56 62.56
CA ILE A 36 -1.72 7.78 62.83
C ILE A 36 -1.85 8.35 64.24
N SER A 37 -2.19 9.63 64.35
CA SER A 37 -2.47 10.26 65.64
C SER A 37 -3.83 9.82 66.18
N LEU A 38 -3.87 9.16 67.34
CA LEU A 38 -5.09 8.81 68.05
C LEU A 38 -5.63 10.02 68.83
N PRO A 39 -6.90 10.38 68.66
CA PRO A 39 -7.53 11.44 69.45
C PRO A 39 -7.77 10.99 70.90
N TYR A 40 -8.27 11.91 71.73
CA TYR A 40 -8.74 11.60 73.08
C TYR A 40 -9.88 10.57 73.04
N MET A 41 -9.75 9.47 73.79
CA MET A 41 -10.77 8.41 73.85
C MET A 41 -11.02 7.97 75.30
N THR A 42 -12.29 7.87 75.68
CA THR A 42 -12.69 7.32 76.98
C THR A 42 -13.08 5.85 76.80
N LEU A 43 -12.35 4.94 77.47
CA LEU A 43 -12.66 3.50 77.41
C LEU A 43 -13.72 3.16 78.45
N PRO A 44 -14.70 2.29 78.14
CA PRO A 44 -15.73 1.89 79.10
C PRO A 44 -15.12 1.04 80.22
N GLY A 45 -14.87 1.68 81.36
CA GLY A 45 -14.32 1.09 82.58
C GLY A 45 -13.74 2.17 83.50
N PRO A 46 -13.55 1.92 84.80
CA PRO A 46 -13.30 3.00 85.77
C PRO A 46 -11.90 3.65 85.77
N ILE A 47 -10.93 3.34 84.90
CA ILE A 47 -9.53 3.72 85.17
C ILE A 47 -8.67 4.20 83.96
N ILE A 48 -9.06 4.07 82.69
CA ILE A 48 -8.12 4.38 81.57
C ILE A 48 -8.76 5.31 80.53
N ASP A 49 -8.48 6.61 80.67
CA ASP A 49 -8.68 7.60 79.60
C ASP A 49 -7.40 7.74 78.78
N VAL A 50 -7.53 7.57 77.46
CA VAL A 50 -6.48 7.78 76.48
C VAL A 50 -6.47 9.26 76.13
N GLN A 51 -5.42 9.98 76.50
CA GLN A 51 -5.29 11.41 76.23
C GLN A 51 -4.84 11.70 74.79
N SER A 52 -3.88 10.93 74.30
CA SER A 52 -3.36 10.98 72.94
C SER A 52 -2.65 9.68 72.61
N GLY A 53 -2.45 9.37 71.34
CA GLY A 53 -1.58 8.28 70.93
C GLY A 53 -1.04 8.47 69.52
N ASN A 54 0.00 7.72 69.17
CA ASN A 54 0.50 7.64 67.80
C ASN A 54 0.70 6.17 67.44
N CYS A 55 0.03 5.73 66.38
CA CYS A 55 0.24 4.40 65.82
C CYS A 55 1.12 4.50 64.58
N SER A 56 2.14 3.65 64.53
CA SER A 56 3.09 3.53 63.42
C SER A 56 3.31 2.05 63.09
N GLY A 57 4.08 1.77 62.03
CA GLY A 57 4.41 0.38 61.69
C GLY A 57 3.20 -0.43 61.25
N LEU A 58 2.21 0.21 60.61
CA LEU A 58 1.10 -0.52 59.99
C LEU A 58 1.69 -1.46 58.93
N ALA A 59 1.33 -2.73 58.97
CA ALA A 59 1.73 -3.75 58.01
C ALA A 59 0.50 -4.57 57.65
N ILE A 60 0.40 -5.01 56.39
CA ILE A 60 -0.66 -5.90 55.92
C ILE A 60 0.03 -7.00 55.14
N GLY A 61 -0.03 -8.23 55.65
CA GLY A 61 0.66 -9.39 55.06
C GLY A 61 0.03 -9.89 53.76
N GLY A 62 -1.27 -9.68 53.55
CA GLY A 62 -1.94 -9.98 52.27
C GLY A 62 -3.41 -9.61 52.27
N VAL A 63 -3.91 -9.13 51.13
CA VAL A 63 -5.32 -8.83 50.89
C VAL A 63 -5.82 -9.80 49.82
N ARG A 64 -6.93 -10.48 50.06
CA ARG A 64 -7.64 -11.27 49.05
C ARG A 64 -9.08 -10.79 48.96
N ALA A 65 -9.63 -10.69 47.76
CA ALA A 65 -11.07 -10.51 47.58
C ALA A 65 -11.70 -11.77 46.97
N ALA A 66 -12.97 -12.00 47.29
CA ALA A 66 -13.79 -13.01 46.64
C ALA A 66 -15.12 -12.38 46.22
N ASP A 67 -15.56 -12.67 44.99
CA ASP A 67 -16.90 -12.37 44.51
C ASP A 67 -17.87 -13.41 45.09
N LEU A 68 -18.68 -13.00 46.06
CA LEU A 68 -19.66 -13.86 46.75
C LEU A 68 -21.09 -13.60 46.22
N GLY A 69 -21.25 -12.65 45.30
CA GLY A 69 -22.54 -12.12 44.88
C GLY A 69 -23.15 -12.78 43.65
N THR A 70 -24.33 -12.28 43.29
CA THR A 70 -24.96 -12.52 41.98
C THR A 70 -25.00 -11.20 41.21
N PRO A 71 -25.22 -11.20 39.87
CA PRO A 71 -25.32 -9.95 39.11
C PRO A 71 -26.40 -8.97 39.62
N GLN A 72 -27.39 -9.47 40.38
CA GLN A 72 -28.49 -8.68 40.96
C GLN A 72 -28.19 -8.18 42.38
N LEU A 73 -27.27 -8.84 43.07
CA LEU A 73 -26.79 -8.48 44.42
C LEU A 73 -25.27 -8.68 44.46
N PRO A 74 -24.48 -7.66 44.10
CA PRO A 74 -23.04 -7.73 44.23
C PRO A 74 -22.66 -7.87 45.72
N GLN A 75 -21.86 -8.89 46.03
CA GLN A 75 -21.37 -9.16 47.37
C GLN A 75 -19.87 -9.43 47.27
N VAL A 76 -19.10 -8.71 48.09
CA VAL A 76 -17.64 -8.79 48.07
C VAL A 76 -17.16 -9.24 49.43
N GLY A 77 -16.42 -10.34 49.45
CA GLY A 77 -15.63 -10.75 50.60
C GLY A 77 -14.22 -10.17 50.50
N LEU A 78 -13.74 -9.52 51.55
CA LEU A 78 -12.38 -9.02 51.70
C LEU A 78 -11.70 -9.77 52.86
N PHE A 79 -10.60 -10.44 52.56
CA PHE A 79 -9.82 -11.22 53.51
C PHE A 79 -8.46 -10.53 53.69
N LEU A 80 -8.28 -9.88 54.83
CA LEU A 80 -7.02 -9.26 55.23
C LEU A 80 -6.25 -10.27 56.09
N THR A 81 -4.98 -10.48 55.81
CA THR A 81 -4.10 -11.36 56.57
C THR A 81 -2.82 -10.64 56.94
N GLY A 82 -2.21 -11.03 58.05
CA GLY A 82 -0.94 -10.47 58.48
C GLY A 82 -1.01 -8.99 58.84
N VAL A 83 -2.15 -8.49 59.32
CA VAL A 83 -2.24 -7.10 59.78
C VAL A 83 -1.33 -6.94 61.00
N GLY A 84 -0.56 -5.87 61.04
CA GLY A 84 0.28 -5.49 62.15
C GLY A 84 0.20 -3.99 62.38
N LEU A 85 0.23 -3.54 63.63
CA LEU A 85 0.15 -2.12 63.98
C LEU A 85 0.81 -1.91 65.34
N HIS A 86 1.65 -0.90 65.47
CA HIS A 86 2.31 -0.56 66.72
C HIS A 86 1.81 0.79 67.22
N CYS A 87 1.09 0.81 68.34
CA CYS A 87 0.51 2.02 68.90
C CYS A 87 1.19 2.39 70.21
N ARG A 88 1.63 3.64 70.31
CA ARG A 88 2.10 4.29 71.53
C ARG A 88 1.01 5.20 72.06
N VAL A 89 0.47 4.91 73.24
CA VAL A 89 -0.70 5.61 73.77
C VAL A 89 -0.38 6.24 75.13
N LEU A 90 -0.72 7.51 75.30
CA LEU A 90 -0.60 8.27 76.53
C LEU A 90 -1.91 8.16 77.32
N ALA A 91 -1.89 7.41 78.41
CA ALA A 91 -3.00 7.27 79.34
C ALA A 91 -2.92 8.31 80.48
N HIS A 92 -4.05 8.57 81.13
CA HIS A 92 -4.17 9.52 82.26
C HIS A 92 -3.04 9.33 83.30
N GLY A 93 -2.26 10.39 83.57
CA GLY A 93 -1.12 10.35 84.49
C GLY A 93 0.27 10.16 83.84
N ALA A 94 0.43 10.46 82.54
CA ALA A 94 1.67 10.31 81.77
C ALA A 94 2.16 8.86 81.61
N LEU A 95 1.26 7.88 81.77
CA LEU A 95 1.55 6.48 81.50
C LEU A 95 1.60 6.25 79.99
N ILE A 96 2.79 5.94 79.47
CA ILE A 96 2.96 5.55 78.08
C ILE A 96 2.81 4.03 77.99
N VAL A 97 1.87 3.57 77.17
CA VAL A 97 1.65 2.14 76.89
C VAL A 97 1.90 1.92 75.41
N ASP A 98 2.90 1.08 75.09
CA ASP A 98 3.12 0.61 73.72
C ASP A 98 2.42 -0.74 73.56
N PHE A 99 1.60 -0.89 72.53
CA PHE A 99 1.01 -2.19 72.17
C PHE A 99 1.20 -2.49 70.68
N GLY A 100 1.49 -3.76 70.39
CA GLY A 100 1.71 -4.29 69.06
C GLY A 100 0.64 -5.31 68.70
N LEU A 101 -0.03 -5.09 67.57
CA LEU A 101 -0.81 -6.11 66.88
C LEU A 101 0.11 -6.83 65.91
N HIS A 102 0.13 -8.16 65.97
CA HIS A 102 0.93 -8.96 65.05
C HIS A 102 0.12 -10.10 64.46
N ASN A 103 0.25 -10.25 63.14
CA ASN A 103 -0.27 -11.37 62.37
C ASN A 103 -1.79 -11.56 62.52
N THR A 104 -2.55 -10.47 62.63
CA THR A 104 -4.01 -10.50 62.70
C THR A 104 -4.60 -10.83 61.33
N ALA A 105 -5.54 -11.78 61.31
CA ALA A 105 -6.36 -12.05 60.14
C ALA A 105 -7.76 -11.47 60.37
N VAL A 106 -8.27 -10.72 59.41
CA VAL A 106 -9.60 -10.14 59.44
C VAL A 106 -10.31 -10.56 58.16
N ASN A 107 -11.32 -11.41 58.30
CA ASN A 107 -12.23 -11.74 57.22
C ASN A 107 -13.45 -10.83 57.32
N LEU A 108 -13.63 -9.96 56.34
CA LEU A 108 -14.69 -8.98 56.24
C LEU A 108 -15.53 -9.31 55.01
N SER A 109 -16.75 -9.79 55.20
CA SER A 109 -17.71 -9.94 54.10
C SER A 109 -18.76 -8.84 54.15
N ILE A 110 -18.95 -8.15 53.03
CA ILE A 110 -19.91 -7.06 52.93
C ILE A 110 -20.78 -7.32 51.69
N ALA A 111 -22.08 -7.47 51.93
CA ALA A 111 -23.08 -7.46 50.87
C ALA A 111 -23.66 -6.06 50.76
N VAL A 112 -23.64 -5.51 49.55
CA VAL A 112 -24.04 -4.15 49.29
C VAL A 112 -25.12 -4.20 48.22
N GLN A 113 -26.33 -3.75 48.56
CA GLN A 113 -27.41 -3.64 47.60
C GLN A 113 -27.63 -2.17 47.25
N PRO A 114 -27.29 -1.74 46.03
CA PRO A 114 -27.66 -0.42 45.57
C PRO A 114 -29.18 -0.36 45.38
N ARG A 115 -29.81 0.67 45.92
CA ARG A 115 -31.27 0.85 45.78
C ARG A 115 -31.57 1.39 44.39
N GLN A 116 -32.49 0.79 43.65
CA GLN A 116 -33.00 1.43 42.43
C GLN A 116 -33.71 2.73 42.81
N THR A 117 -33.37 3.82 42.13
CA THR A 117 -34.10 5.08 42.25
C THR A 117 -35.49 4.91 41.66
N ALA A 118 -36.46 5.71 42.12
CA ALA A 118 -37.86 5.57 41.72
C ALA A 118 -38.14 6.01 40.27
N GLU A 119 -37.13 6.48 39.51
CA GLU A 119 -37.27 6.84 38.10
C GLU A 119 -37.03 5.59 37.21
N PRO A 120 -38.08 5.00 36.62
CA PRO A 120 -38.00 3.75 35.86
C PRO A 120 -37.23 3.87 34.53
N SER A 121 -36.80 5.08 34.14
CA SER A 121 -36.10 5.36 32.89
C SER A 121 -34.60 5.08 32.94
N TYR A 122 -34.00 4.92 34.13
CA TYR A 122 -32.57 4.67 34.27
C TYR A 122 -32.32 3.18 34.50
N PRO A 123 -31.58 2.46 33.65
CA PRO A 123 -31.19 1.07 33.88
C PRO A 123 -30.14 0.91 35.00
N LEU A 124 -29.94 1.95 35.80
CA LEU A 124 -28.82 2.18 36.71
C LEU A 124 -29.30 2.12 38.17
N PRO A 125 -28.82 1.17 38.99
CA PRO A 125 -28.98 1.24 40.43
C PRO A 125 -27.91 2.20 41.00
N LEU A 126 -28.13 3.51 40.80
CA LEU A 126 -27.31 4.59 41.36
C LEU A 126 -27.91 5.20 42.64
N GLY A 127 -28.97 4.60 43.18
CA GLY A 127 -29.57 5.10 44.41
C GLY A 127 -28.71 4.75 45.64
N PRO A 128 -29.14 5.23 46.82
CA PRO A 128 -28.39 5.07 48.05
C PRO A 128 -28.02 3.61 48.28
N VAL A 129 -26.77 3.43 48.65
CA VAL A 129 -26.12 2.15 48.83
C VAL A 129 -26.50 1.62 50.20
N ARG A 130 -27.25 0.51 50.25
CA ARG A 130 -27.61 -0.13 51.51
C ARG A 130 -26.73 -1.35 51.73
N VAL A 131 -26.00 -1.38 52.83
CA VAL A 131 -25.33 -2.60 53.29
C VAL A 131 -26.42 -3.56 53.77
N THR A 132 -26.59 -4.70 53.10
CA THR A 132 -27.61 -5.69 53.44
C THR A 132 -27.10 -6.72 54.43
N SER A 133 -25.80 -7.00 54.40
CA SER A 133 -25.13 -7.77 55.44
C SER A 133 -23.67 -7.31 55.58
N CYS A 134 -23.19 -7.27 56.81
CA CYS A 134 -21.78 -7.11 57.13
C CYS A 134 -21.42 -8.16 58.17
N ASP A 135 -20.46 -9.01 57.86
CA ASP A 135 -19.93 -10.00 58.77
C ASP A 135 -18.41 -9.85 58.85
N VAL A 136 -17.92 -9.44 60.02
CA VAL A 136 -16.49 -9.30 60.32
C VAL A 136 -16.10 -10.42 61.26
N VAL A 137 -15.33 -11.38 60.76
CA VAL A 137 -14.68 -12.40 61.56
C VAL A 137 -13.21 -12.00 61.71
N SER A 138 -12.89 -11.31 62.80
CA SER A 138 -11.51 -11.05 63.19
C SER A 138 -10.95 -12.22 64.00
N HIS A 139 -9.77 -12.68 63.64
CA HIS A 139 -9.03 -13.65 64.42
C HIS A 139 -7.72 -13.03 64.87
N LEU A 140 -7.71 -12.53 66.11
CA LEU A 140 -6.53 -11.90 66.70
C LEU A 140 -5.51 -12.96 67.10
N SER A 141 -4.41 -13.09 66.36
CA SER A 141 -3.40 -14.12 66.62
C SER A 141 -2.62 -13.83 67.90
N TYR A 142 -2.07 -12.62 68.02
CA TYR A 142 -1.23 -12.20 69.14
C TYR A 142 -1.32 -10.68 69.36
N LEU A 143 -1.36 -10.26 70.63
CA LEU A 143 -1.38 -8.87 71.07
C LEU A 143 -0.28 -8.72 72.11
N ASP A 144 0.74 -7.93 71.79
CA ASP A 144 1.87 -7.69 72.68
C ASP A 144 1.75 -6.32 73.37
N PHE A 145 2.24 -6.24 74.60
CA PHE A 145 2.33 -5.00 75.36
C PHE A 145 3.79 -4.80 75.78
N SER A 146 4.39 -3.70 75.32
CA SER A 146 5.76 -3.31 75.66
C SER A 146 5.77 -1.96 76.39
N GLY A 147 6.70 -1.77 77.32
CA GLY A 147 6.85 -0.54 78.11
C GLY A 147 7.39 -0.80 79.52
N ASP A 148 8.19 0.13 80.03
CA ASP A 148 8.94 0.02 81.31
C ASP A 148 8.09 0.08 82.59
N SER A 149 6.76 -0.10 82.49
CA SER A 149 5.85 0.15 83.61
C SER A 149 5.47 -1.11 84.39
N VAL A 150 5.26 -0.94 85.70
CA VAL A 150 4.76 -1.96 86.65
C VAL A 150 3.42 -2.61 86.21
N MET A 151 2.74 -2.07 85.21
CA MET A 151 1.47 -2.58 84.68
C MET A 151 1.59 -3.68 83.62
N GLN A 152 2.77 -3.97 83.07
CA GLN A 152 2.93 -4.99 82.02
C GLN A 152 2.34 -6.37 82.41
N PRO A 153 2.57 -6.92 83.63
CA PRO A 153 1.99 -8.20 84.02
C PRO A 153 0.46 -8.15 84.15
N LEU A 154 -0.10 -7.00 84.54
CA LEU A 154 -1.56 -6.81 84.65
C LEU A 154 -2.21 -6.79 83.26
N LEU A 155 -1.60 -6.09 82.30
CA LEU A 155 -2.07 -6.02 80.92
C LEU A 155 -1.94 -7.38 80.21
N GLN A 156 -0.86 -8.13 80.47
CA GLN A 156 -0.73 -9.52 80.02
C GLN A 156 -1.79 -10.45 80.65
N GLY A 157 -2.13 -10.26 81.93
CA GLY A 157 -3.23 -10.99 82.57
C GLY A 157 -4.61 -10.67 81.96
N LEU A 158 -4.80 -9.44 81.50
CA LEU A 158 -6.00 -8.99 80.78
C LEU A 158 -6.01 -9.40 79.30
N HIS A 159 -4.91 -9.93 78.74
CA HIS A 159 -4.78 -10.26 77.32
C HIS A 159 -5.95 -11.10 76.79
N VAL A 160 -6.37 -12.13 77.52
CA VAL A 160 -7.50 -13.01 77.10
C VAL A 160 -8.82 -12.24 77.10
N SER A 161 -9.05 -11.37 78.09
CA SER A 161 -10.26 -10.55 78.18
C SER A 161 -10.28 -9.44 77.15
N ILE A 162 -9.13 -8.80 76.88
CA ILE A 162 -8.98 -7.77 75.85
C ILE A 162 -9.14 -8.39 74.47
N ARG A 163 -8.54 -9.56 74.20
CA ARG A 163 -8.73 -10.32 72.96
C ARG A 163 -10.20 -10.67 72.74
N HIS A 164 -10.87 -11.24 73.73
CA HIS A 164 -12.30 -11.56 73.61
C HIS A 164 -13.18 -10.30 73.43
N MET A 165 -12.80 -9.20 74.08
CA MET A 165 -13.48 -7.91 73.90
C MET A 165 -13.26 -7.37 72.48
N ILE A 166 -12.04 -7.43 71.96
CA ILE A 166 -11.72 -7.00 70.59
C ILE A 166 -12.45 -7.90 69.60
N ASP A 167 -12.38 -9.22 69.69
CA ASP A 167 -13.06 -10.11 68.73
C ASP A 167 -14.60 -9.91 68.74
N LYS A 168 -15.21 -9.69 69.92
CA LYS A 168 -16.67 -9.51 70.03
C LYS A 168 -17.17 -8.09 69.75
N LYS A 169 -16.42 -7.06 70.14
CA LYS A 169 -16.83 -5.66 69.98
C LYS A 169 -16.25 -5.01 68.73
N ALA A 170 -15.05 -5.39 68.30
CA ALA A 170 -14.45 -4.82 67.10
C ALA A 170 -15.19 -5.24 65.84
N SER A 171 -15.73 -6.47 65.76
CA SER A 171 -16.58 -6.90 64.66
C SER A 171 -17.86 -6.07 64.53
N ALA A 172 -18.60 -5.90 65.63
CA ALA A 172 -19.81 -5.07 65.66
C ALA A 172 -19.52 -3.58 65.42
N LEU A 173 -18.41 -3.06 65.99
CA LEU A 173 -18.01 -1.66 65.81
C LEU A 173 -17.51 -1.40 64.38
N ALA A 174 -16.72 -2.32 63.82
CA ALA A 174 -16.25 -2.27 62.44
C ALA A 174 -17.44 -2.34 61.48
N CYS A 175 -18.37 -3.29 61.64
CA CYS A 175 -19.56 -3.34 60.79
C CYS A 175 -20.42 -2.09 60.93
N LYS A 176 -20.60 -1.54 62.13
CA LYS A 176 -21.36 -0.30 62.31
C LYS A 176 -20.66 0.90 61.64
N GLN A 177 -19.34 1.03 61.81
CA GLN A 177 -18.53 2.08 61.16
C GLN A 177 -18.55 1.92 59.64
N ILE A 178 -18.30 0.72 59.14
CA ILE A 178 -18.31 0.38 57.72
C ILE A 178 -19.70 0.55 57.12
N GLU A 179 -20.78 0.15 57.81
CA GLU A 179 -22.15 0.38 57.37
C GLU A 179 -22.46 1.87 57.31
N THR A 180 -22.13 2.64 58.35
CA THR A 180 -22.35 4.10 58.37
C THR A 180 -21.55 4.76 57.25
N MET A 181 -20.27 4.40 57.10
CA MET A 181 -19.38 4.96 56.09
C MET A 181 -19.77 4.54 54.67
N LEU A 182 -20.12 3.28 54.42
CA LEU A 182 -20.60 2.81 53.11
C LEU A 182 -21.94 3.44 52.78
N SER A 183 -22.89 3.40 53.71
CA SER A 183 -24.22 3.94 53.46
C SER A 183 -24.22 5.46 53.31
N GLU A 184 -23.37 6.21 54.02
CA GLU A 184 -23.29 7.66 53.84
C GLU A 184 -22.34 8.04 52.71
N GLN A 185 -21.07 7.62 52.75
CA GLN A 185 -20.09 8.04 51.73
C GLN A 185 -20.33 7.38 50.38
N ALA A 186 -20.63 6.07 50.33
CA ALA A 186 -20.92 5.44 49.04
C ALA A 186 -22.25 5.94 48.46
N SER A 187 -23.25 6.30 49.28
CA SER A 187 -24.45 6.98 48.77
C SER A 187 -24.15 8.40 48.31
N GLN A 188 -23.37 9.20 49.05
CA GLN A 188 -22.97 10.54 48.60
C GLN A 188 -22.17 10.48 47.30
N VAL A 189 -21.32 9.47 47.15
CA VAL A 189 -20.59 9.21 45.91
C VAL A 189 -21.54 8.76 44.82
N ALA A 190 -22.47 7.85 45.10
CA ALA A 190 -23.45 7.38 44.13
C ALA A 190 -24.38 8.52 43.68
N ASP A 191 -24.77 9.43 44.56
CA ASP A 191 -25.56 10.63 44.27
C ASP A 191 -24.76 11.66 43.47
N ARG A 192 -23.48 11.88 43.83
CA ARG A 192 -22.57 12.73 43.04
C ARG A 192 -22.30 12.12 41.66
N ALA A 193 -22.09 10.81 41.59
CA ALA A 193 -21.93 10.10 40.33
C ALA A 193 -23.22 10.19 39.52
N SER A 194 -24.39 9.96 40.12
CA SER A 194 -25.69 10.06 39.45
C SER A 194 -25.95 11.46 38.91
N SER A 195 -25.64 12.51 39.67
CA SER A 195 -25.78 13.89 39.19
C SER A 195 -24.77 14.27 38.11
N LEU A 196 -23.55 13.71 38.15
CA LEU A 196 -22.58 13.83 37.07
C LEU A 196 -22.97 13.01 35.84
N LEU A 197 -23.69 11.91 36.04
CA LEU A 197 -24.04 10.95 35.00
C LEU A 197 -25.39 11.23 34.33
N SER A 198 -26.29 11.96 35.01
CA SER A 198 -27.62 12.28 34.51
C SER A 198 -27.63 12.98 33.15
N PRO A 199 -26.66 13.85 32.76
CA PRO A 199 -26.64 14.43 31.43
C PRO A 199 -26.37 13.40 30.33
N PHE A 200 -25.65 12.32 30.65
CA PHE A 200 -25.33 11.27 29.70
C PHE A 200 -26.51 10.31 29.50
N VAL A 201 -27.19 9.94 30.59
CA VAL A 201 -28.26 8.94 30.50
C VAL A 201 -29.53 9.56 29.92
N GLY A 202 -29.87 9.17 28.69
CA GLY A 202 -31.04 9.69 27.97
C GLY A 202 -30.70 10.67 26.84
N ALA A 203 -29.43 11.01 26.64
CA ALA A 203 -29.00 11.76 25.47
C ALA A 203 -29.30 10.95 24.20
N GLN A 204 -30.17 11.50 23.34
CA GLN A 204 -30.52 10.91 22.05
C GLN A 204 -29.79 11.64 20.93
N PRO A 205 -29.45 10.94 19.82
CA PRO A 205 -28.95 11.62 18.64
C PRO A 205 -30.01 12.61 18.10
N PRO A 206 -29.59 13.68 17.40
CA PRO A 206 -30.50 14.57 16.69
C PRO A 206 -31.39 13.76 15.75
N VAL A 207 -32.66 14.13 15.66
CA VAL A 207 -33.63 13.42 14.82
C VAL A 207 -33.53 13.86 13.35
N GLU A 208 -33.13 15.11 13.11
CA GLU A 208 -33.15 15.72 11.77
C GLU A 208 -31.74 15.93 11.23
N LEU A 209 -31.53 15.47 9.99
CA LEU A 209 -30.32 15.74 9.24
C LEU A 209 -30.22 17.24 8.90
N PRO A 210 -29.01 17.82 8.89
CA PRO A 210 -28.82 19.18 8.42
C PRO A 210 -29.33 19.37 6.98
N PRO A 211 -29.87 20.54 6.62
CA PRO A 211 -30.30 20.82 5.26
C PRO A 211 -29.10 20.87 4.30
N ALA A 212 -29.20 20.14 3.19
CA ALA A 212 -28.17 20.11 2.15
C ALA A 212 -28.27 21.34 1.23
N LEU A 213 -27.13 21.94 0.89
CA LEU A 213 -27.04 23.04 -0.08
C LEU A 213 -26.88 22.57 -1.52
N VAL A 214 -26.30 21.39 -1.69
CA VAL A 214 -25.93 20.80 -2.99
C VAL A 214 -26.29 19.31 -3.00
N PRO A 215 -26.38 18.67 -4.18
CA PRO A 215 -26.53 17.23 -4.26
C PRO A 215 -25.41 16.52 -3.50
N LEU A 216 -25.80 15.70 -2.53
CA LEU A 216 -24.87 14.95 -1.68
C LEU A 216 -24.52 13.61 -2.32
N ALA A 217 -23.34 13.10 -1.98
CA ALA A 217 -23.01 11.70 -2.22
C ALA A 217 -23.99 10.80 -1.45
N ASP A 218 -24.57 9.83 -2.14
CA ASP A 218 -25.40 8.79 -1.53
C ASP A 218 -24.53 7.56 -1.31
N TRP A 219 -24.15 7.32 -0.05
CA TRP A 219 -23.30 6.19 0.32
C TRP A 219 -23.98 4.83 0.03
N SER A 220 -25.31 4.80 -0.06
CA SER A 220 -26.05 3.59 -0.41
C SER A 220 -25.87 3.19 -1.88
N THR A 221 -25.52 4.14 -2.77
CA THR A 221 -25.24 3.86 -4.19
C THR A 221 -23.80 4.08 -4.57
N TYR A 222 -22.98 4.69 -3.70
CA TYR A 222 -21.58 5.01 -4.00
C TYR A 222 -20.76 3.74 -4.31
N PRO A 223 -20.26 3.57 -5.55
CA PRO A 223 -19.70 2.28 -5.98
C PRO A 223 -18.52 1.77 -5.14
N PRO A 224 -17.55 2.59 -4.71
CA PRO A 224 -16.47 2.12 -3.85
C PRO A 224 -16.96 1.51 -2.53
N LEU A 225 -17.96 2.12 -1.89
CA LEU A 225 -18.50 1.62 -0.63
C LEU A 225 -19.28 0.31 -0.83
N GLN A 226 -20.06 0.22 -1.92
CA GLN A 226 -20.79 -1.00 -2.27
C GLN A 226 -19.86 -2.17 -2.59
N VAL A 227 -18.81 -1.91 -3.36
CA VAL A 227 -17.75 -2.88 -3.63
C VAL A 227 -17.12 -3.33 -2.31
N PHE A 228 -16.68 -2.41 -1.45
CA PHE A 228 -16.05 -2.77 -0.19
C PHE A 228 -16.99 -3.58 0.71
N ARG A 229 -18.26 -3.19 0.82
CA ARG A 229 -19.29 -3.92 1.57
C ARG A 229 -19.41 -5.36 1.07
N ARG A 230 -19.48 -5.55 -0.24
CA ARG A 230 -19.60 -6.89 -0.85
C ARG A 230 -18.31 -7.69 -0.73
N LEU A 231 -17.16 -7.04 -0.87
CA LEU A 231 -15.85 -7.64 -0.69
C LEU A 231 -15.68 -8.13 0.74
N ALA A 232 -16.00 -7.31 1.74
CA ALA A 232 -15.93 -7.68 3.15
C ALA A 232 -16.89 -8.83 3.49
N ALA A 233 -18.10 -8.85 2.91
CA ALA A 233 -19.07 -9.91 3.12
C ALA A 233 -18.67 -11.24 2.46
N GLU A 234 -18.08 -11.21 1.27
CA GLU A 234 -17.63 -12.42 0.55
C GLU A 234 -16.24 -12.90 1.00
N ARG A 235 -15.44 -12.01 1.60
CA ARG A 235 -14.06 -12.29 2.02
C ARG A 235 -13.78 -11.84 3.46
N PRO A 236 -14.49 -12.45 4.42
CA PRO A 236 -14.33 -12.09 5.83
C PRO A 236 -12.92 -12.41 6.36
N HIS A 237 -12.27 -13.46 5.83
CA HIS A 237 -10.90 -13.83 6.21
C HIS A 237 -9.87 -12.75 5.83
N ALA A 238 -9.93 -12.21 4.61
CA ALA A 238 -9.02 -11.14 4.18
C ALA A 238 -9.18 -9.86 5.03
N VAL A 239 -10.43 -9.50 5.35
CA VAL A 239 -10.70 -8.36 6.25
C VAL A 239 -10.18 -8.65 7.66
N LYS A 240 -10.41 -9.85 8.18
CA LYS A 240 -9.90 -10.27 9.49
C LYS A 240 -8.38 -10.24 9.53
N GLU A 241 -7.71 -10.68 8.48
CA GLU A 241 -6.26 -10.68 8.37
C GLU A 241 -5.71 -9.26 8.37
N LEU A 242 -6.26 -8.36 7.55
CA LEU A 242 -5.89 -6.94 7.56
C LEU A 242 -6.14 -6.29 8.92
N VAL A 243 -7.29 -6.56 9.56
CA VAL A 243 -7.58 -6.03 10.90
C VAL A 243 -6.63 -6.62 11.96
N SER A 244 -6.19 -7.88 11.77
CA SER A 244 -5.22 -8.53 12.66
C SER A 244 -3.81 -7.95 12.53
N MET A 245 -3.42 -7.55 11.31
CA MET A 245 -2.15 -6.87 11.03
C MET A 245 -2.05 -5.52 11.77
N ALA A 246 -3.20 -4.88 12.06
CA ALA A 246 -3.26 -3.66 12.86
C ALA A 246 -3.14 -3.88 14.39
N SER A 247 -2.99 -5.12 14.86
CA SER A 247 -2.85 -5.47 16.28
C SER A 247 -1.38 -5.74 16.62
N PRO A 248 -0.75 -5.07 17.62
CA PRO A 248 -1.33 -4.09 18.55
C PRO A 248 -1.46 -2.67 17.96
N LEU A 249 -2.62 -2.04 18.13
CA LEU A 249 -2.84 -0.64 17.78
C LEU A 249 -2.40 0.26 18.95
N VAL A 250 -1.30 0.99 18.77
CA VAL A 250 -0.82 1.97 19.76
C VAL A 250 -1.43 3.33 19.46
N ILE A 251 -2.29 3.83 20.34
CA ILE A 251 -2.91 5.16 20.19
C ILE A 251 -1.94 6.20 20.76
N PRO A 252 -1.43 7.15 19.95
CA PRO A 252 -0.57 8.20 20.44
C PRO A 252 -1.34 9.10 21.43
N VAL A 253 -0.79 9.26 22.64
CA VAL A 253 -1.37 10.15 23.64
C VAL A 253 -1.00 11.59 23.27
N VAL A 254 -1.91 12.28 22.58
CA VAL A 254 -1.75 13.70 22.23
C VAL A 254 -1.61 14.53 23.51
N GLU A 255 -0.82 15.59 23.48
CA GLU A 255 -0.48 16.42 24.65
C GLU A 255 -1.72 16.96 25.39
N SER A 256 -2.82 17.22 24.66
CA SER A 256 -4.12 17.63 25.22
C SER A 256 -4.80 16.53 26.04
N ILE A 257 -4.60 15.26 25.69
CA ILE A 257 -5.14 14.09 26.40
C ILE A 257 -4.16 13.63 27.50
N GLY A 258 -2.86 13.88 27.31
CA GLY A 258 -1.80 13.57 28.28
C GLY A 258 -1.66 14.59 29.41
N ALA A 259 -2.47 15.65 29.41
CA ALA A 259 -2.42 16.68 30.44
C ALA A 259 -2.64 16.08 31.84
N PRO A 260 -1.80 16.41 32.82
CA PRO A 260 -1.89 15.83 34.16
C PRO A 260 -3.20 16.24 34.84
N VAL A 261 -3.98 15.25 35.27
CA VAL A 261 -5.20 15.45 36.04
C VAL A 261 -4.82 15.57 37.51
N ARG A 262 -5.04 16.74 38.12
CA ARG A 262 -4.85 16.95 39.55
C ARG A 262 -6.17 16.74 40.29
N GLN A 263 -6.15 15.92 41.31
CA GLN A 263 -7.30 15.66 42.17
C GLN A 263 -6.90 15.80 43.63
N THR A 264 -7.63 16.65 44.36
CA THR A 264 -7.41 16.89 45.79
C THR A 264 -8.60 16.37 46.58
N VAL A 265 -8.35 15.49 47.55
CA VAL A 265 -9.36 14.93 48.43
C VAL A 265 -9.16 15.51 49.81
N THR A 266 -10.14 16.28 50.28
CA THR A 266 -10.14 16.81 51.64
C THR A 266 -11.04 15.94 52.52
N SER A 267 -10.49 15.43 53.61
CA SER A 267 -11.21 14.77 54.70
C SER A 267 -10.99 15.54 56.00
N GLU A 268 -11.75 15.23 57.05
CA GLU A 268 -11.50 15.77 58.39
C GLU A 268 -10.07 15.42 58.91
N ALA A 269 -9.49 14.33 58.41
CA ALA A 269 -8.15 13.88 58.76
C ALA A 269 -7.03 14.54 57.95
N GLY A 270 -7.33 15.27 56.87
CA GLY A 270 -6.33 15.91 56.02
C GLY A 270 -6.68 15.98 54.53
N SER A 271 -5.79 16.59 53.74
CA SER A 271 -5.91 16.65 52.28
C SER A 271 -4.84 15.82 51.57
N VAL A 272 -5.25 15.10 50.52
CA VAL A 272 -4.39 14.29 49.64
C VAL A 272 -4.50 14.86 48.24
N SER A 273 -3.37 15.24 47.64
CA SER A 273 -3.34 15.62 46.22
C SER A 273 -2.70 14.50 45.40
N SER A 274 -3.35 14.11 44.31
CA SER A 274 -2.82 13.15 43.34
C SER A 274 -2.80 13.76 41.95
N VAL A 275 -1.76 13.44 41.19
CA VAL A 275 -1.59 13.85 39.79
C VAL A 275 -1.52 12.59 38.94
N TRP A 276 -2.40 12.49 37.94
CA TRP A 276 -2.49 11.35 37.06
C TRP A 276 -2.06 11.77 35.66
N ARG A 277 -1.10 11.05 35.07
CA ARG A 277 -0.63 11.28 33.70
C ARG A 277 -0.85 10.03 32.86
N LEU A 278 -1.56 10.18 31.74
CA LEU A 278 -1.74 9.10 30.78
C LEU A 278 -0.44 8.89 29.98
N ARG A 279 0.12 7.68 30.03
CA ARG A 279 1.40 7.35 29.37
C ARG A 279 1.21 6.71 28.01
N SER A 280 0.33 5.71 27.90
CA SER A 280 0.08 4.99 26.64
C SER A 280 -1.31 4.36 26.64
N VAL A 281 -1.93 4.27 25.47
CA VAL A 281 -3.14 3.46 25.26
C VAL A 281 -2.83 2.47 24.13
N VAL A 282 -2.87 1.17 24.44
CA VAL A 282 -2.58 0.10 23.49
C VAL A 282 -3.81 -0.79 23.38
N VAL A 283 -4.32 -0.96 22.16
CA VAL A 283 -5.46 -1.84 21.87
C VAL A 283 -4.94 -3.11 21.22
N THR A 284 -5.29 -4.25 21.79
CA THR A 284 -4.96 -5.60 21.29
C THR A 284 -6.24 -6.41 21.14
N GLY A 285 -6.20 -7.55 20.46
CA GLY A 285 -7.40 -8.37 20.26
C GLY A 285 -8.19 -8.04 18.99
N LEU A 286 -7.70 -7.15 18.13
CA LEU A 286 -8.33 -6.86 16.83
C LEU A 286 -8.34 -8.11 15.92
N GLU A 287 -7.37 -9.01 16.11
CA GLU A 287 -7.30 -10.33 15.47
C GLU A 287 -8.48 -11.26 15.82
N THR A 288 -9.24 -10.93 16.87
CA THR A 288 -10.44 -11.68 17.28
C THR A 288 -11.71 -11.23 16.57
N LEU A 289 -11.59 -10.44 15.49
CA LEU A 289 -12.72 -10.03 14.64
C LEU A 289 -13.55 -11.26 14.24
N GLU A 290 -14.84 -11.20 14.56
CA GLU A 290 -15.80 -12.22 14.15
C GLU A 290 -16.11 -12.05 12.67
N GLU A 291 -15.97 -13.15 11.92
CA GLU A 291 -15.91 -13.17 10.45
C GLU A 291 -17.04 -12.39 9.75
N THR A 292 -18.23 -12.30 10.31
CA THR A 292 -19.41 -11.80 9.59
C THR A 292 -19.80 -10.35 9.88
N THR A 293 -19.00 -9.57 10.61
CA THR A 293 -19.54 -8.41 11.33
C THR A 293 -19.10 -7.02 10.87
N VAL A 294 -18.20 -6.93 9.89
CA VAL A 294 -17.87 -5.64 9.26
C VAL A 294 -18.99 -5.25 8.29
N ALA A 295 -20.01 -4.58 8.81
CA ALA A 295 -21.05 -3.99 7.99
C ALA A 295 -20.69 -2.52 7.72
N LEU A 296 -20.57 -2.20 6.44
CA LEU A 296 -20.62 -0.84 5.95
C LEU A 296 -21.95 -0.66 5.23
N ASP A 297 -22.89 0.00 5.90
CA ASP A 297 -24.16 0.38 5.28
C ASP A 297 -24.21 1.88 5.04
N GLY A 298 -24.73 2.27 3.89
CA GLY A 298 -24.96 3.66 3.54
C GLY A 298 -26.46 3.92 3.59
N ALA A 299 -26.91 4.84 4.43
CA ALA A 299 -28.27 5.37 4.38
C ALA A 299 -28.21 6.85 4.03
N LYS A 300 -28.25 7.17 2.74
CA LYS A 300 -28.05 8.53 2.22
C LYS A 300 -26.67 9.06 2.61
N SER A 301 -26.59 9.99 3.56
CA SER A 301 -25.36 10.66 4.02
C SER A 301 -24.80 10.08 5.32
N ILE A 302 -25.36 8.98 5.83
CA ILE A 302 -24.87 8.29 7.02
C ILE A 302 -24.15 7.01 6.59
N ILE A 303 -22.94 6.81 7.11
CA ILE A 303 -22.14 5.60 6.96
C ILE A 303 -22.20 4.85 8.28
N ASP A 304 -22.76 3.65 8.27
CA ASP A 304 -22.86 2.77 9.42
C ASP A 304 -21.70 1.77 9.36
N VAL A 305 -20.77 1.87 10.30
CA VAL A 305 -19.63 0.98 10.47
C VAL A 305 -19.87 0.13 11.71
N SER A 306 -20.05 -1.18 11.56
CA SER A 306 -20.06 -2.09 12.70
C SER A 306 -18.91 -3.08 12.64
N ALA A 307 -18.45 -3.56 13.79
CA ALA A 307 -17.52 -4.67 13.92
C ALA A 307 -17.75 -5.38 15.26
N ALA A 308 -17.67 -6.71 15.27
CA ALA A 308 -17.72 -7.50 16.48
C ALA A 308 -16.42 -8.28 16.67
N PHE A 309 -15.96 -8.35 17.91
CA PHE A 309 -14.70 -8.94 18.30
C PHE A 309 -14.95 -9.91 19.45
N GLY A 310 -14.35 -11.10 19.38
CA GLY A 310 -14.43 -12.07 20.48
C GLY A 310 -13.79 -11.53 21.77
N ARG A 311 -12.68 -10.79 21.66
CA ARG A 311 -12.01 -10.14 22.78
C ARG A 311 -11.19 -8.93 22.31
N VAL A 312 -11.50 -7.74 22.81
CA VAL A 312 -10.66 -6.53 22.65
C VAL A 312 -10.04 -6.17 23.98
N THR A 313 -8.72 -6.03 24.03
CA THR A 313 -8.00 -5.71 25.26
C THR A 313 -7.41 -4.30 25.13
N ILE A 314 -7.88 -3.38 25.96
CA ILE A 314 -7.38 -1.99 26.01
C ILE A 314 -6.46 -1.86 27.21
N ARG A 315 -5.17 -1.69 26.97
CA ARG A 315 -4.15 -1.42 28.00
C ARG A 315 -3.89 0.05 28.10
N ILE A 316 -4.14 0.62 29.27
CA ILE A 316 -3.96 2.02 29.58
C ILE A 316 -2.84 2.13 30.60
N GLY A 317 -1.66 2.58 30.15
CA GLY A 317 -0.55 2.91 31.02
C GLY A 317 -0.75 4.30 31.59
N MET A 318 -0.68 4.44 32.92
CA MET A 318 -0.77 5.72 33.61
C MET A 318 0.33 5.84 34.65
N ASP A 319 0.84 7.04 34.83
CA ASP A 319 1.73 7.41 35.93
C ASP A 319 0.92 8.19 36.96
N VAL A 320 1.00 7.78 38.22
CA VAL A 320 0.31 8.40 39.34
C VAL A 320 1.35 8.96 40.29
N THR A 321 1.21 10.24 40.63
CA THR A 321 2.05 10.89 41.62
C THR A 321 1.18 11.40 42.75
N VAL A 322 1.35 10.86 43.96
CA VAL A 322 0.62 11.33 45.14
C VAL A 322 1.52 12.28 45.90
N ASP A 323 1.12 13.55 45.89
CA ASP A 323 1.81 14.63 46.61
C ASP A 323 1.45 14.59 48.10
N SER A 324 2.27 15.21 48.95
CA SER A 324 2.26 15.03 50.41
C SER A 324 0.88 15.12 51.07
N LEU A 325 0.63 14.23 52.02
CA LEU A 325 -0.52 14.29 52.93
C LEU A 325 -0.35 15.42 53.95
N GLU A 326 -1.28 16.38 53.96
CA GLU A 326 -1.37 17.41 54.99
C GLU A 326 -2.51 17.07 55.96
N GLY A 327 -2.21 16.77 57.24
CA GLY A 327 -3.23 16.50 58.26
C GLY A 327 -2.77 15.66 59.46
N GLN A 328 -3.69 14.86 60.02
CA GLN A 328 -3.46 13.88 61.09
C GLN A 328 -2.58 12.70 60.66
N VAL A 329 -2.37 12.54 59.36
CA VAL A 329 -1.52 11.56 58.71
C VAL A 329 -0.47 12.32 57.92
N ARG A 330 0.82 12.01 58.12
CA ARG A 330 1.95 12.65 57.40
C ARG A 330 2.74 11.59 56.63
N ALA A 331 3.02 11.87 55.36
CA ALA A 331 3.94 11.08 54.54
C ALA A 331 5.17 11.92 54.20
N THR A 332 6.37 11.35 54.34
CA THR A 332 7.65 12.07 54.20
C THR A 332 8.14 12.19 52.75
N GLN A 333 7.59 11.42 51.80
CA GLN A 333 7.97 11.45 50.39
C GLN A 333 6.74 11.27 49.47
N PRO A 334 6.70 11.96 48.31
CA PRO A 334 5.69 11.73 47.30
C PRO A 334 5.86 10.34 46.68
N ILE A 335 4.75 9.69 46.36
CA ILE A 335 4.73 8.36 45.75
C ILE A 335 4.64 8.54 44.24
N HIS A 336 5.54 7.91 43.49
CA HIS A 336 5.50 7.84 42.03
C HIS A 336 5.32 6.38 41.61
N GLU A 337 4.18 6.05 41.02
CA GLU A 337 3.88 4.68 40.58
C GLU A 337 3.35 4.68 39.15
N SER A 338 3.78 3.69 38.37
CA SER A 338 3.23 3.43 37.04
C SER A 338 2.28 2.25 37.11
N MET A 339 1.05 2.44 36.66
CA MET A 339 0.02 1.41 36.65
C MET A 339 -0.42 1.10 35.23
N ASN A 340 -0.68 -0.17 34.95
CA ASN A 340 -1.28 -0.61 33.68
C ASN A 340 -2.69 -1.11 33.96
N LEU A 341 -3.68 -0.34 33.52
CA LEU A 341 -5.07 -0.74 33.55
C LEU A 341 -5.38 -1.51 32.26
N THR A 342 -5.72 -2.79 32.39
CA THR A 342 -6.11 -3.63 31.26
C THR A 342 -7.63 -3.84 31.29
N LEU A 343 -8.33 -3.34 30.28
CA LEU A 343 -9.75 -3.55 30.09
C LEU A 343 -9.95 -4.60 28.99
N ASP A 344 -10.33 -5.81 29.40
CA ASP A 344 -10.70 -6.93 28.54
C ASP A 344 -12.19 -6.85 28.19
N LEU A 345 -12.53 -6.59 26.93
CA LEU A 345 -13.91 -6.55 26.45
C LEU A 345 -14.22 -7.85 25.71
N ARG A 346 -15.04 -8.74 26.28
CA ARG A 346 -15.45 -9.98 25.61
C ARG A 346 -16.72 -9.77 24.80
N ASN A 347 -16.82 -10.42 23.65
CA ASN A 347 -17.93 -10.32 22.71
C ASN A 347 -18.31 -8.85 22.43
N ALA A 348 -17.28 -8.05 22.16
CA ALA A 348 -17.41 -6.62 22.01
C ALA A 348 -17.91 -6.30 20.59
N SER A 349 -19.13 -5.82 20.45
CA SER A 349 -19.64 -5.27 19.20
C SER A 349 -19.67 -3.75 19.27
N PHE A 350 -19.03 -3.11 18.30
CA PHE A 350 -19.02 -1.67 18.10
C PHE A 350 -19.85 -1.36 16.87
N ALA A 351 -20.73 -0.37 16.95
CA ALA A 351 -21.38 0.19 15.78
C ALA A 351 -21.33 1.72 15.88
N LEU A 352 -20.70 2.32 14.87
CA LEU A 352 -20.49 3.75 14.71
C LEU A 352 -21.26 4.22 13.48
N ARG A 353 -22.17 5.18 13.66
CA ARG A 353 -22.85 5.85 12.56
C ARG A 353 -22.18 7.20 12.35
N VAL A 354 -21.55 7.39 11.20
CA VAL A 354 -20.85 8.63 10.84
C VAL A 354 -21.71 9.42 9.86
N LEU A 355 -22.00 10.67 10.19
CA LEU A 355 -22.58 11.63 9.25
C LEU A 355 -21.47 12.13 8.32
N ALA A 356 -21.61 11.87 7.03
CA ALA A 356 -20.69 12.31 5.98
C ALA A 356 -21.47 12.92 4.81
N MET A 357 -21.88 14.18 4.95
CA MET A 357 -22.50 14.96 3.89
C MET A 357 -21.40 15.57 3.00
N LEU A 358 -21.08 14.91 1.90
CA LEU A 358 -20.11 15.41 0.92
C LEU A 358 -20.81 15.84 -0.36
N SER A 359 -20.38 16.95 -0.95
CA SER A 359 -20.83 17.35 -2.29
C SER A 359 -20.45 16.28 -3.32
N LYS A 360 -21.44 15.68 -4.00
CA LYS A 360 -21.21 14.62 -5.01
C LYS A 360 -20.29 15.12 -6.12
N HIS A 361 -20.59 16.31 -6.66
CA HIS A 361 -19.80 16.88 -7.75
C HIS A 361 -18.35 17.18 -7.35
N ALA A 362 -18.11 17.64 -6.11
CA ALA A 362 -16.75 17.88 -5.64
C ALA A 362 -16.00 16.56 -5.41
N LEU A 363 -16.66 15.54 -4.86
CA LEU A 363 -16.09 14.22 -4.62
C LEU A 363 -15.70 13.52 -5.93
N ASP A 364 -16.59 13.55 -6.93
CA ASP A 364 -16.35 12.96 -8.25
C ASP A 364 -15.24 13.69 -9.04
N SER A 365 -14.84 14.89 -8.61
CA SER A 365 -13.78 15.69 -9.23
C SER A 365 -12.39 15.52 -8.62
N LEU A 366 -12.26 14.74 -7.53
CA LEU A 366 -10.97 14.52 -6.87
C LEU A 366 -10.09 13.54 -7.66
N TYR A 367 -8.79 13.80 -7.67
CA TYR A 367 -7.76 12.86 -8.15
C TYR A 367 -7.33 11.88 -7.05
N VAL A 368 -6.61 10.82 -7.41
CA VAL A 368 -6.23 9.73 -6.48
C VAL A 368 -5.34 10.20 -5.33
N ASP A 369 -4.43 11.14 -5.59
CA ASP A 369 -3.61 11.77 -4.55
C ASP A 369 -4.48 12.63 -3.61
N GLN A 370 -5.45 13.37 -4.17
CA GLN A 370 -6.39 14.16 -3.39
C GLN A 370 -7.35 13.31 -2.54
N PHE A 371 -7.71 12.11 -3.00
CA PHE A 371 -8.46 11.13 -2.21
C PHE A 371 -7.67 10.60 -0.99
N GLN A 372 -6.35 10.80 -0.93
CA GLN A 372 -5.54 10.44 0.23
C GLN A 372 -5.35 11.60 1.20
N GLU A 373 -5.70 12.84 0.79
CA GLU A 373 -5.57 14.03 1.62
C GLU A 373 -6.89 14.34 2.37
N PRO A 374 -6.93 14.25 3.72
CA PRO A 374 -8.14 14.53 4.49
C PRO A 374 -8.70 15.96 4.27
N SER A 375 -7.84 16.90 3.88
CA SER A 375 -8.20 18.28 3.53
C SER A 375 -9.13 18.38 2.32
N CYS A 376 -9.04 17.46 1.37
CA CYS A 376 -9.90 17.42 0.18
C CYS A 376 -11.30 16.93 0.52
N TYR A 377 -11.43 15.94 1.41
CA TYR A 377 -12.74 15.56 1.97
C TYR A 377 -13.36 16.70 2.77
N ALA A 378 -12.56 17.41 3.59
CA ALA A 378 -13.03 18.59 4.31
C ALA A 378 -13.51 19.69 3.34
N ALA A 379 -12.84 19.90 2.21
CA ALA A 379 -13.28 20.84 1.18
C ALA A 379 -14.61 20.42 0.52
N CYS A 380 -14.80 19.13 0.26
CA CYS A 380 -16.08 18.59 -0.23
C CYS A 380 -17.21 18.75 0.80
N ALA A 381 -16.90 18.55 2.08
CA ALA A 381 -17.83 18.69 3.20
C ALA A 381 -18.24 20.15 3.43
N ARG A 382 -17.29 21.09 3.39
CA ARG A 382 -17.56 22.55 3.51
C ARG A 382 -18.56 23.07 2.48
N ARG A 383 -18.67 22.43 1.31
CA ARG A 383 -19.63 22.80 0.24
C ARG A 383 -21.01 22.18 0.42
N ALA A 384 -21.16 21.21 1.34
CA ALA A 384 -22.37 20.42 1.48
C ALA A 384 -23.46 21.10 2.33
N THR A 385 -23.08 21.80 3.41
CA THR A 385 -24.01 22.40 4.39
C THR A 385 -23.60 23.83 4.78
N ASN A 386 -24.54 24.58 5.36
CA ASN A 386 -24.25 25.85 6.03
C ASN A 386 -24.93 25.85 7.42
N PRO A 387 -24.18 25.93 8.53
CA PRO A 387 -22.72 26.03 8.60
C PRO A 387 -22.00 24.75 8.15
N ALA A 388 -20.74 24.88 7.73
CA ALA A 388 -19.92 23.78 7.20
C ALA A 388 -19.68 22.67 8.24
N ASN A 389 -19.58 23.03 9.52
CA ASN A 389 -19.34 22.10 10.62
C ASN A 389 -20.46 21.05 10.82
N ASN A 390 -21.61 21.24 10.20
CA ASN A 390 -22.70 20.27 10.23
C ASN A 390 -22.58 19.16 9.18
N SER A 391 -21.60 19.23 8.27
CA SER A 391 -21.47 18.27 7.16
C SER A 391 -20.79 16.96 7.54
N LEU A 392 -19.92 16.98 8.55
CA LEU A 392 -19.20 15.81 9.07
C LEU A 392 -19.43 15.73 10.57
N GLY A 393 -19.75 14.54 11.07
CA GLY A 393 -19.90 14.33 12.51
C GLY A 393 -20.16 12.88 12.88
N MET A 394 -20.03 12.57 14.17
CA MET A 394 -20.45 11.28 14.70
C MET A 394 -21.96 11.34 14.99
N TRP A 395 -22.74 10.57 14.25
CA TRP A 395 -24.20 10.60 14.32
C TRP A 395 -24.75 9.81 15.50
N ASP A 396 -24.36 8.54 15.59
CA ASP A 396 -24.73 7.65 16.68
C ASP A 396 -23.58 6.69 16.97
N TRP A 397 -23.54 6.20 18.20
CA TRP A 397 -22.60 5.18 18.60
C TRP A 397 -23.33 4.19 19.50
N SER A 398 -23.04 2.92 19.29
CA SER A 398 -23.45 1.88 20.21
C SER A 398 -22.30 0.90 20.40
N ILE A 399 -22.17 0.45 21.63
CA ILE A 399 -21.23 -0.57 22.03
C ILE A 399 -22.01 -1.59 22.84
N ARG A 400 -21.81 -2.88 22.53
CA ARG A 400 -22.26 -3.97 23.38
C ARG A 400 -21.03 -4.77 23.76
N MET A 401 -20.88 -5.08 25.04
CA MET A 401 -19.67 -5.76 25.51
C MET A 401 -19.91 -6.40 26.86
N ALA A 402 -19.19 -7.48 27.15
CA ALA A 402 -19.03 -8.00 28.49
C ALA A 402 -17.65 -7.56 29.03
N PRO A 403 -17.58 -6.44 29.78
CA PRO A 403 -16.32 -5.93 30.30
C PRO A 403 -15.78 -6.85 31.41
N ASP A 404 -14.51 -7.15 31.33
CA ASP A 404 -13.67 -7.82 32.32
C ASP A 404 -12.48 -6.87 32.55
N MET A 405 -12.25 -6.44 33.79
CA MET A 405 -11.18 -5.48 34.07
C MET A 405 -10.10 -6.17 34.87
N ARG A 406 -8.84 -5.95 34.47
CA ARG A 406 -7.65 -6.44 35.14
C ARG A 406 -6.67 -5.30 35.37
N LEU A 407 -6.25 -5.15 36.60
CA LEU A 407 -5.30 -4.17 37.07
C LEU A 407 -3.96 -4.89 37.21
N GLU A 408 -2.99 -4.51 36.40
CA GLU A 408 -1.64 -5.07 36.53
C GLU A 408 -0.76 -4.05 37.26
N MET A 409 -0.29 -4.45 38.45
CA MET A 409 0.62 -3.66 39.27
C MET A 409 1.85 -4.50 39.61
N PRO A 410 3.08 -3.95 39.46
CA PRO A 410 4.29 -4.67 39.80
C PRO A 410 4.51 -4.78 41.33
N GLY A 411 5.16 -5.86 41.76
CA GLY A 411 5.66 -6.04 43.14
C GLY A 411 4.62 -6.46 44.19
N ALA A 412 4.78 -6.00 45.42
CA ALA A 412 3.92 -6.34 46.58
C ALA A 412 2.44 -5.93 46.41
N ALA A 413 2.13 -5.14 45.39
CA ALA A 413 0.77 -4.75 45.06
C ALA A 413 0.02 -5.72 44.15
N ALA A 414 0.65 -6.81 43.70
CA ALA A 414 -0.01 -7.82 42.87
C ALA A 414 -1.22 -8.46 43.58
N ASP A 415 -1.10 -8.77 44.88
CA ASP A 415 -2.21 -9.34 45.69
C ASP A 415 -3.37 -8.34 45.86
N PHE A 416 -3.04 -7.06 45.99
CA PHE A 416 -4.02 -5.98 46.03
C PHE A 416 -4.72 -5.81 44.68
N ALA A 417 -3.95 -5.82 43.59
CA ALA A 417 -4.48 -5.70 42.24
C ALA A 417 -5.42 -6.86 41.90
N SER A 418 -5.05 -8.09 42.25
CA SER A 418 -5.94 -9.27 42.11
C SER A 418 -7.23 -9.15 42.93
N SER A 419 -7.15 -8.51 44.11
CA SER A 419 -8.33 -8.26 44.93
C SER A 419 -9.23 -7.20 44.28
N MET A 420 -8.65 -6.10 43.79
CA MET A 420 -9.35 -5.06 43.04
C MET A 420 -9.99 -5.61 41.77
N ASP A 421 -9.32 -6.48 41.03
CA ASP A 421 -9.88 -7.15 39.85
C ASP A 421 -11.17 -7.88 40.18
N THR A 422 -11.17 -8.61 41.31
CA THR A 422 -12.35 -9.36 41.75
C THR A 422 -13.50 -8.43 42.14
N VAL A 423 -13.20 -7.35 42.88
CA VAL A 423 -14.20 -6.34 43.26
C VAL A 423 -14.77 -5.64 42.03
N VAL A 424 -13.90 -5.16 41.16
CA VAL A 424 -14.28 -4.41 39.96
C VAL A 424 -15.02 -5.30 38.98
N ALA A 425 -14.60 -6.55 38.77
CA ALA A 425 -15.32 -7.49 37.91
C ALA A 425 -16.72 -7.81 38.46
N SER A 426 -16.87 -8.01 39.77
CA SER A 426 -18.18 -8.25 40.41
C SER A 426 -19.11 -7.05 40.20
N VAL A 427 -18.59 -5.83 40.38
CA VAL A 427 -19.33 -4.59 40.13
C VAL A 427 -19.69 -4.46 38.63
N LEU A 428 -18.72 -4.52 37.72
CA LEU A 428 -18.96 -4.29 36.28
C LEU A 428 -19.97 -5.26 35.66
N ARG A 429 -20.05 -6.51 36.13
CA ARG A 429 -21.07 -7.47 35.67
C ARG A 429 -22.49 -7.00 35.96
N GLY A 430 -22.74 -6.41 37.14
CA GLY A 430 -24.06 -5.86 37.50
C GLY A 430 -24.41 -4.57 36.73
N TYR A 431 -23.39 -3.82 36.32
CA TYR A 431 -23.53 -2.53 35.65
C TYR A 431 -23.30 -2.57 34.13
N THR A 432 -23.31 -3.73 33.48
CA THR A 432 -23.04 -3.80 32.02
C THR A 432 -24.05 -3.00 31.17
N PRO A 433 -25.39 -3.17 31.30
CA PRO A 433 -26.36 -2.38 30.51
C PRO A 433 -26.29 -0.88 30.83
N SER A 434 -25.95 -0.59 32.08
CA SER A 434 -25.71 0.75 32.59
C SER A 434 -24.49 1.40 31.94
N LEU A 435 -23.38 0.68 31.83
CA LEU A 435 -22.16 1.12 31.19
C LEU A 435 -22.37 1.36 29.69
N GLU A 436 -23.12 0.49 29.02
CA GLU A 436 -23.50 0.67 27.61
C GLU A 436 -24.34 1.95 27.41
N ALA A 437 -25.36 2.17 28.24
CA ALA A 437 -26.19 3.38 28.20
C ALA A 437 -25.37 4.64 28.51
N LEU A 438 -24.45 4.56 29.47
CA LEU A 438 -23.54 5.63 29.84
C LEU A 438 -22.55 5.98 28.73
N LEU A 439 -21.95 4.99 28.09
CA LEU A 439 -21.02 5.20 26.99
C LEU A 439 -21.72 5.81 25.79
N LYS A 440 -22.90 5.29 25.44
CA LYS A 440 -23.75 5.87 24.39
C LYS A 440 -24.10 7.32 24.72
N GLY A 441 -24.58 7.56 25.92
CA GLY A 441 -24.91 8.89 26.44
C GLY A 441 -23.73 9.86 26.45
N TRP A 442 -22.57 9.37 26.88
CA TRP A 442 -21.33 10.15 26.93
C TRP A 442 -20.90 10.62 25.55
N VAL A 443 -20.94 9.75 24.54
CA VAL A 443 -20.65 10.15 23.17
C VAL A 443 -21.64 11.18 22.67
N GLN A 444 -22.93 11.04 22.97
CA GLN A 444 -23.93 12.02 22.54
C GLN A 444 -23.74 13.39 23.19
N VAL A 445 -23.38 13.45 24.49
CA VAL A 445 -23.06 14.73 25.16
C VAL A 445 -21.73 15.30 24.68
N ALA A 446 -20.72 14.45 24.49
CA ALA A 446 -19.42 14.86 23.98
C ALA A 446 -19.44 15.13 22.47
N ARG A 447 -20.57 14.90 21.78
CA ARG A 447 -20.67 15.00 20.33
C ARG A 447 -20.29 16.38 19.82
N SER A 448 -20.81 17.45 20.42
CA SER A 448 -20.47 18.82 19.99
C SER A 448 -18.98 19.11 20.14
N ASP A 449 -18.36 18.61 21.20
CA ASP A 449 -16.93 18.79 21.47
C ASP A 449 -16.09 17.94 20.50
N LEU A 450 -16.53 16.71 20.20
CA LEU A 450 -15.88 15.81 19.24
C LEU A 450 -16.01 16.31 17.81
N GLU A 451 -17.19 16.81 17.43
CA GLU A 451 -17.42 17.46 16.14
C GLU A 451 -16.57 18.73 16.03
N SER A 452 -16.55 19.58 17.06
CA SER A 452 -15.72 20.79 17.08
C SER A 452 -14.23 20.46 17.01
N ALA A 453 -13.75 19.48 17.77
CA ALA A 453 -12.35 19.05 17.72
C ALA A 453 -11.98 18.40 16.39
N MET A 454 -12.90 17.63 15.80
CA MET A 454 -12.71 17.08 14.45
C MET A 454 -12.61 18.21 13.42
N TRP A 455 -13.49 19.21 13.49
CA TRP A 455 -13.45 20.36 12.60
C TRP A 455 -12.24 21.27 12.84
N GLU A 456 -11.83 21.48 14.07
CA GLU A 456 -10.58 22.17 14.42
C GLU A 456 -9.40 21.43 13.79
N GLY A 457 -9.35 20.10 13.91
CA GLY A 457 -8.38 19.26 13.20
C GLY A 457 -8.43 19.49 11.69
N LEU A 458 -9.60 19.41 11.06
CA LEU A 458 -9.76 19.64 9.62
C LEU A 458 -9.48 21.09 9.17
N GLU A 459 -9.62 22.06 10.06
CA GLU A 459 -9.30 23.48 9.84
C GLU A 459 -7.79 23.75 9.97
N THR A 460 -7.09 22.98 10.80
CA THR A 460 -5.61 23.03 10.86
C THR A 460 -4.93 22.38 9.66
N LEU A 461 -5.65 21.55 8.90
CA LEU A 461 -5.12 20.97 7.67
C LEU A 461 -4.91 22.03 6.59
N PRO A 462 -3.84 21.91 5.78
CA PRO A 462 -3.66 22.78 4.62
C PRO A 462 -4.86 22.65 3.68
N PRO A 463 -5.23 23.71 2.93
CA PRO A 463 -6.30 23.60 1.95
C PRO A 463 -5.96 22.50 0.93
N CYS A 464 -7.00 21.83 0.42
CA CYS A 464 -6.85 20.82 -0.64
C CYS A 464 -6.02 21.40 -1.78
N GLY A 465 -4.84 20.83 -2.01
CA GLY A 465 -3.89 21.29 -3.01
C GLY A 465 -4.34 20.94 -4.42
N PRO A 466 -3.76 21.59 -5.46
CA PRO A 466 -3.80 21.00 -6.79
C PRO A 466 -3.16 19.61 -6.76
N THR A 467 -3.59 18.72 -7.65
CA THR A 467 -2.98 17.40 -7.77
C THR A 467 -1.47 17.54 -8.03
N LYS A 468 -0.66 16.78 -7.31
CA LYS A 468 0.81 16.73 -7.47
C LYS A 468 1.21 15.85 -8.65
N LEU A 469 0.25 15.14 -9.23
CA LEU A 469 0.47 14.25 -10.34
C LEU A 469 1.01 15.01 -11.56
N TYR A 470 2.10 14.50 -12.12
CA TYR A 470 2.54 14.94 -13.44
C TYR A 470 1.53 14.47 -14.48
N LEU A 471 0.80 15.43 -15.07
CA LEU A 471 -0.20 15.18 -16.11
C LEU A 471 0.36 15.24 -17.54
N GLY A 472 1.69 15.28 -17.69
CA GLY A 472 2.31 15.58 -18.97
C GLY A 472 2.56 17.07 -19.20
N PRO A 473 3.17 17.43 -20.33
CA PRO A 473 3.17 18.81 -20.79
C PRO A 473 1.73 19.26 -21.05
N GLY A 474 1.43 20.55 -20.80
CA GLY A 474 0.07 21.08 -20.94
C GLY A 474 -0.53 20.83 -22.33
N ASP A 475 -1.85 20.74 -22.41
CA ASP A 475 -2.61 20.32 -23.60
C ASP A 475 -2.17 21.02 -24.88
N ALA A 476 -1.82 22.30 -24.82
CA ALA A 476 -1.35 23.05 -25.99
C ALA A 476 -0.04 22.48 -26.58
N VAL A 477 0.93 22.10 -25.73
CA VAL A 477 2.21 21.52 -26.16
C VAL A 477 1.99 20.09 -26.66
N SER A 478 1.24 19.28 -25.90
CA SER A 478 0.90 17.90 -26.27
C SER A 478 0.18 17.84 -27.63
N ASN A 479 -0.87 18.67 -27.80
CA ASN A 479 -1.59 18.78 -29.08
C ASN A 479 -0.70 19.34 -30.19
N GLY A 480 0.16 20.32 -29.89
CA GLY A 480 1.10 20.89 -30.86
C GLY A 480 2.08 19.85 -31.41
N LEU A 481 2.64 19.01 -30.54
CA LEU A 481 3.53 17.92 -30.94
C LEU A 481 2.79 16.85 -31.75
N LEU A 482 1.61 16.41 -31.30
CA LEU A 482 0.81 15.41 -31.99
C LEU A 482 0.39 15.87 -33.40
N TRP A 483 -0.27 17.03 -33.49
CA TRP A 483 -0.75 17.56 -34.77
C TRP A 483 0.40 18.05 -35.65
N GLY A 484 1.50 18.51 -35.06
CA GLY A 484 2.74 18.83 -35.79
C GLY A 484 3.34 17.58 -36.45
N GLY A 485 3.49 16.50 -35.69
CA GLY A 485 4.00 15.22 -36.20
C GLY A 485 3.11 14.63 -37.30
N LEU A 486 1.80 14.54 -37.05
CA LEU A 486 0.83 14.05 -38.05
C LEU A 486 0.74 14.98 -39.27
N GLY A 487 0.79 16.29 -39.07
CA GLY A 487 0.80 17.26 -40.16
C GLY A 487 2.02 17.09 -41.07
N LEU A 488 3.21 16.87 -40.50
CA LEU A 488 4.42 16.57 -41.26
C LEU A 488 4.31 15.24 -42.02
N LEU A 489 3.68 14.22 -41.41
CA LEU A 489 3.41 12.93 -42.06
C LEU A 489 2.50 13.08 -43.29
N PHE A 490 1.41 13.84 -43.18
CA PHE A 490 0.51 14.06 -44.31
C PHE A 490 1.14 14.95 -45.38
N ALA A 491 1.90 15.98 -44.96
CA ALA A 491 2.60 16.87 -45.88
C ALA A 491 3.68 16.14 -46.70
N SER A 492 4.44 15.22 -46.09
CA SER A 492 5.45 14.43 -46.80
C SER A 492 4.82 13.45 -47.79
N LEU A 493 3.72 12.79 -47.43
CA LEU A 493 2.96 11.92 -48.33
C LEU A 493 2.35 12.70 -49.50
N ALA A 494 1.78 13.88 -49.23
CA ALA A 494 1.25 14.76 -50.26
C ALA A 494 2.35 15.28 -51.20
N ALA A 495 3.50 15.69 -50.66
CA ALA A 495 4.66 16.09 -51.45
C ALA A 495 5.18 14.94 -52.32
N ALA A 496 5.26 13.72 -51.78
CA ALA A 496 5.64 12.54 -52.55
C ALA A 496 4.66 12.28 -53.71
N ALA A 497 3.35 12.34 -53.44
CA ALA A 497 2.32 12.17 -54.46
C ALA A 497 2.41 13.27 -55.53
N LEU A 498 2.54 14.55 -55.14
CA LEU A 498 2.70 15.67 -56.08
C LEU A 498 3.94 15.52 -56.96
N VAL A 499 5.07 15.07 -56.42
CA VAL A 499 6.29 14.85 -57.23
C VAL A 499 6.16 13.63 -58.14
N MET A 500 5.42 12.59 -57.72
CA MET A 500 5.14 11.43 -58.57
C MET A 500 4.16 11.73 -59.71
N PHE A 501 3.15 12.56 -59.47
CA PHE A 501 2.11 12.92 -60.44
C PHE A 501 2.40 14.22 -61.22
N ALA A 502 3.41 15.00 -60.83
CA ALA A 502 3.82 16.16 -61.59
C ALA A 502 4.13 15.71 -63.03
N PRO A 503 3.42 16.25 -64.05
CA PRO A 503 3.64 15.85 -65.42
C PRO A 503 5.13 15.98 -65.71
N ARG A 504 5.75 14.87 -66.12
CA ARG A 504 7.14 14.86 -66.60
C ARG A 504 7.21 15.80 -67.79
N SER A 505 7.36 17.10 -67.52
CA SER A 505 7.42 18.15 -68.54
C SER A 505 8.50 17.73 -69.51
N GLY A 506 8.08 17.49 -70.75
CA GLY A 506 8.77 16.68 -71.74
C GLY A 506 10.15 17.20 -72.10
N ARG A 507 11.14 16.92 -71.25
CA ARG A 507 12.48 16.61 -71.74
C ARG A 507 12.39 15.20 -72.30
N THR A 508 11.81 15.11 -73.50
CA THR A 508 12.27 14.13 -74.47
C THR A 508 13.80 14.24 -74.44
N CYS A 509 14.45 13.24 -73.84
CA CYS A 509 15.83 12.96 -74.16
C CYS A 509 15.78 12.60 -75.65
N ARG A 510 15.84 13.64 -76.49
CA ARG A 510 16.07 13.51 -77.91
C ARG A 510 17.41 12.79 -77.95
N ALA A 511 17.37 11.48 -78.20
CA ALA A 511 18.55 10.70 -78.44
C ALA A 511 19.39 11.54 -79.41
N PRO A 512 20.64 11.91 -79.06
CA PRO A 512 21.50 12.56 -80.03
C PRO A 512 21.51 11.63 -81.23
N SER A 513 20.97 12.13 -82.34
CA SER A 513 21.02 11.43 -83.61
C SER A 513 22.49 11.10 -83.83
N ARG A 514 22.77 9.79 -83.86
CA ARG A 514 24.05 9.22 -84.22
C ARG A 514 24.45 9.76 -85.60
N SER A 515 25.11 10.92 -85.62
CA SER A 515 25.82 11.41 -86.78
C SER A 515 27.18 10.74 -86.75
N ASP A 516 27.41 9.87 -87.73
CA ASP A 516 28.70 9.26 -88.00
C ASP A 516 29.74 10.35 -88.29
N ALA A 517 30.45 10.75 -87.25
CA ALA A 517 31.75 11.40 -87.36
C ALA A 517 32.50 10.99 -86.11
N ALA A 518 33.51 10.15 -86.26
CA ALA A 518 34.44 9.82 -85.19
C ALA A 518 35.27 11.07 -84.87
N PRO A 519 35.22 11.61 -83.64
CA PRO A 519 36.33 12.35 -83.10
C PRO A 519 37.18 11.42 -82.25
N GLU A 520 38.46 11.66 -82.39
CA GLU A 520 39.59 11.14 -81.65
C GLU A 520 39.34 11.09 -80.14
N PHE A 521 39.83 10.01 -79.55
CA PHE A 521 39.66 9.59 -78.16
C PHE A 521 40.52 10.49 -77.25
N GLU A 522 39.92 11.46 -76.56
CA GLU A 522 40.53 12.07 -75.37
C GLU A 522 40.00 11.39 -74.09
N PRO A 523 40.81 10.59 -73.38
CA PRO A 523 40.40 9.88 -72.17
C PRO A 523 40.58 10.75 -70.90
N SER A 524 40.13 12.01 -70.88
CA SER A 524 40.48 12.94 -69.78
C SER A 524 39.34 13.63 -69.03
N GLN A 525 38.06 13.51 -69.41
CA GLN A 525 36.97 14.21 -68.68
C GLN A 525 35.89 13.33 -68.07
N LYS A 526 35.92 12.01 -68.31
CA LYS A 526 34.96 11.08 -67.68
C LYS A 526 35.29 10.76 -66.20
N ALA A 527 36.53 11.03 -65.77
CA ALA A 527 36.97 10.80 -64.39
C ALA A 527 36.60 11.93 -63.40
N GLU A 528 36.06 13.05 -63.87
CA GLU A 528 35.71 14.20 -63.02
C GLU A 528 34.22 14.29 -62.68
N ALA A 529 33.35 13.58 -63.42
CA ALA A 529 31.93 13.45 -63.12
C ALA A 529 31.61 12.31 -62.12
N ASP A 530 32.58 11.43 -61.83
CA ASP A 530 32.47 10.32 -60.86
C ASP A 530 32.63 10.78 -59.39
N LYS A 531 32.65 12.09 -59.11
CA LYS A 531 32.95 12.61 -57.77
C LYS A 531 31.68 12.97 -56.97
N ALA A 532 31.43 12.12 -55.98
CA ALA A 532 30.91 12.52 -54.66
C ALA A 532 29.44 12.92 -54.52
N GLY A 533 28.53 12.29 -55.27
CA GLY A 533 27.09 12.39 -54.98
C GLY A 533 26.71 11.75 -53.63
N SER A 534 25.81 12.38 -52.88
CA SER A 534 25.15 11.72 -51.74
C SER A 534 24.13 10.68 -52.22
N LEU A 535 23.65 9.80 -51.33
CA LEU A 535 22.60 8.82 -51.71
C LEU A 535 21.35 9.53 -52.25
N ALA A 536 20.98 10.66 -51.65
CA ALA A 536 19.89 11.51 -52.11
C ALA A 536 20.06 12.06 -53.54
N GLN A 537 21.29 12.11 -54.06
CA GLN A 537 21.59 12.63 -55.40
C GLN A 537 21.76 11.52 -56.45
N GLN A 538 21.69 10.26 -56.02
CA GLN A 538 21.87 9.13 -56.93
C GLN A 538 20.70 9.05 -57.94
N PRO A 539 20.98 8.77 -59.24
CA PRO A 539 19.94 8.64 -60.26
C PRO A 539 18.90 7.56 -59.96
N ALA A 540 19.29 6.54 -59.18
CA ALA A 540 18.42 5.46 -58.72
C ALA A 540 17.33 5.92 -57.73
N VAL A 541 17.50 7.08 -57.09
CA VAL A 541 16.55 7.62 -56.12
C VAL A 541 15.54 8.54 -56.83
N PRO A 542 14.23 8.25 -56.76
CA PRO A 542 13.23 9.11 -57.37
C PRO A 542 13.19 10.45 -56.63
N ARG A 543 13.02 11.55 -57.38
CA ARG A 543 13.00 12.92 -56.83
C ARG A 543 12.00 13.12 -55.68
N GLY A 544 10.90 12.38 -55.68
CA GLY A 544 9.92 12.42 -54.59
C GLY A 544 10.49 11.87 -53.28
N ALA A 545 11.27 10.78 -53.34
CA ALA A 545 11.91 10.20 -52.16
C ALA A 545 13.00 11.13 -51.58
N VAL A 546 13.69 11.90 -52.42
CA VAL A 546 14.70 12.88 -51.98
C VAL A 546 14.13 13.89 -50.98
N VAL A 547 12.91 14.36 -51.20
CA VAL A 547 12.23 15.33 -50.33
C VAL A 547 11.43 14.62 -49.23
N CYS A 548 10.72 13.55 -49.57
CA CYS A 548 9.86 12.84 -48.61
C CYS A 548 10.66 12.18 -47.48
N PHE A 549 11.77 11.53 -47.79
CA PHE A 549 12.57 10.79 -46.80
C PHE A 549 13.01 11.65 -45.61
N PRO A 550 13.71 12.80 -45.77
CA PRO A 550 14.09 13.63 -44.64
C PRO A 550 12.88 14.21 -43.89
N MET A 551 11.78 14.53 -44.58
CA MET A 551 10.54 14.97 -43.89
C MET A 551 9.94 13.88 -43.01
N MET A 552 9.94 12.63 -43.47
CA MET A 552 9.48 11.47 -42.68
C MET A 552 10.39 11.20 -41.48
N VAL A 553 11.70 11.42 -41.61
CA VAL A 553 12.64 11.35 -40.48
C VAL A 553 12.29 12.42 -39.43
N VAL A 554 12.09 13.67 -39.83
CA VAL A 554 11.70 14.75 -38.90
C VAL A 554 10.34 14.46 -38.26
N CYS A 555 9.38 13.95 -39.03
CA CYS A 555 8.09 13.49 -38.51
C CYS A 555 8.27 12.42 -37.42
N ALA A 556 9.10 11.40 -37.66
CA ALA A 556 9.39 10.36 -36.67
C ALA A 556 10.04 10.94 -35.39
N ILE A 557 10.96 11.90 -35.52
CA ILE A 557 11.55 12.61 -34.36
C ILE A 557 10.47 13.31 -33.54
N VAL A 558 9.54 14.03 -34.19
CA VAL A 558 8.45 14.73 -33.49
C VAL A 558 7.49 13.76 -32.82
N LEU A 559 7.18 12.63 -33.47
CA LEU A 559 6.33 11.59 -32.90
C LEU A 559 6.98 10.90 -31.69
N PHE A 560 8.29 10.65 -31.72
CA PHE A 560 9.02 10.17 -30.54
C PHE A 560 9.03 11.19 -29.41
N LEU A 561 9.26 12.47 -29.73
CA LEU A 561 9.23 13.53 -28.72
C LEU A 561 7.84 13.63 -28.05
N TYR A 562 6.77 13.48 -28.84
CA TYR A 562 5.40 13.38 -28.31
C TYR A 562 5.24 12.15 -27.42
N SER A 563 5.67 10.97 -27.87
CA SER A 563 5.48 9.74 -27.11
C SER A 563 6.25 9.71 -25.80
N ASP A 564 7.46 10.26 -25.79
CA ASP A 564 8.38 10.13 -24.66
C ASP A 564 8.04 11.13 -23.55
N LEU A 565 7.58 12.33 -23.91
CA LEU A 565 7.26 13.42 -22.97
C LEU A 565 5.84 13.33 -22.40
N CYS A 566 4.88 12.84 -23.18
CA CYS A 566 3.47 12.74 -22.78
C CYS A 566 3.17 11.44 -22.03
N LEU A 567 2.05 11.40 -21.30
CA LEU A 567 1.63 10.23 -20.53
C LEU A 567 1.25 9.07 -21.45
N ALA A 568 2.02 7.99 -21.41
CA ALA A 568 1.84 6.81 -22.25
C ALA A 568 0.89 5.78 -21.63
N THR A 569 0.87 5.66 -20.30
CA THR A 569 -0.01 4.72 -19.59
C THR A 569 -0.50 5.33 -18.29
N CYS A 570 -1.78 5.09 -17.98
CA CYS A 570 -2.42 5.49 -16.74
C CYS A 570 -3.04 4.27 -16.07
N ILE A 571 -2.88 4.12 -14.76
CA ILE A 571 -3.51 3.08 -13.96
C ILE A 571 -4.68 3.71 -13.21
N ASN A 572 -5.89 3.19 -13.39
CA ASN A 572 -7.09 3.70 -12.74
C ASN A 572 -7.69 2.66 -11.80
N PHE A 573 -8.35 3.11 -10.74
CA PHE A 573 -9.19 2.27 -9.90
C PHE A 573 -10.63 2.36 -10.40
N VAL A 574 -11.17 1.24 -10.87
CA VAL A 574 -12.52 1.16 -11.44
C VAL A 574 -13.42 0.37 -10.49
N PHE A 575 -14.40 1.05 -9.91
CA PHE A 575 -15.42 0.47 -9.04
C PHE A 575 -16.73 0.36 -9.82
N HIS A 576 -17.29 -0.83 -9.90
CA HIS A 576 -18.59 -1.08 -10.53
C HIS A 576 -19.52 -1.70 -9.49
N ALA A 577 -20.72 -1.16 -9.31
CA ALA A 577 -21.75 -1.76 -8.45
C ALA A 577 -23.13 -1.19 -8.79
N ASN A 578 -24.17 -2.02 -8.75
CA ASN A 578 -25.56 -1.63 -9.03
C ASN A 578 -25.75 -0.91 -10.37
N GLY A 579 -25.00 -1.32 -11.41
CA GLY A 579 -24.99 -0.69 -12.74
C GLY A 579 -24.27 0.66 -12.83
N GLU A 580 -23.81 1.24 -11.72
CA GLU A 580 -23.00 2.46 -11.72
C GLU A 580 -21.51 2.10 -11.78
N THR A 581 -20.71 2.91 -12.48
CA THR A 581 -19.25 2.75 -12.55
C THR A 581 -18.58 4.07 -12.17
N LEU A 582 -17.70 4.02 -11.18
CA LEU A 582 -16.85 5.13 -10.79
C LEU A 582 -15.40 4.77 -11.08
N THR A 583 -14.74 5.60 -11.88
CA THR A 583 -13.31 5.48 -12.16
C THR A 583 -12.57 6.57 -11.40
N ILE A 584 -11.72 6.18 -10.46
CA ILE A 584 -10.85 7.05 -9.68
C ILE A 584 -9.45 6.94 -10.27
N GLY A 585 -8.95 8.00 -10.88
CA GLY A 585 -7.70 7.91 -11.62
C GLY A 585 -7.10 9.25 -12.09
N PRO A 586 -5.82 9.23 -12.49
CA PRO A 586 -4.96 8.06 -12.49
C PRO A 586 -4.23 7.87 -11.15
N ALA A 587 -4.25 6.65 -10.63
CA ALA A 587 -3.52 6.23 -9.45
C ALA A 587 -2.02 6.27 -9.69
N LEU A 588 -1.61 5.88 -10.90
CA LEU A 588 -0.26 6.00 -11.39
C LEU A 588 -0.32 6.45 -12.85
N ALA A 589 0.54 7.39 -13.25
CA ALA A 589 0.62 7.84 -14.63
C ALA A 589 2.09 8.00 -15.01
N PHE A 590 2.45 7.48 -16.17
CA PHE A 590 3.84 7.44 -16.59
C PHE A 590 4.03 7.88 -18.04
N SER A 591 5.04 8.72 -18.25
CA SER A 591 5.69 8.89 -19.55
C SER A 591 6.96 8.06 -19.60
N VAL A 592 7.51 7.80 -20.80
CA VAL A 592 8.73 7.00 -20.97
C VAL A 592 9.91 7.64 -20.23
N VAL A 593 10.04 8.98 -20.31
CA VAL A 593 11.11 9.71 -19.60
C VAL A 593 10.97 9.56 -18.08
N ILE A 594 9.76 9.69 -17.54
CA ILE A 594 9.54 9.56 -16.09
C ILE A 594 9.77 8.13 -15.64
N CYS A 595 9.37 7.12 -16.43
CA CYS A 595 9.70 5.72 -16.15
C CYS A 595 11.22 5.51 -16.03
N ALA A 596 12.01 6.07 -16.95
CA ALA A 596 13.47 5.93 -16.92
C ALA A 596 14.09 6.60 -15.68
N ILE A 597 13.61 7.80 -15.32
CA ILE A 597 14.08 8.52 -14.12
C ILE A 597 13.69 7.75 -12.85
N ASN A 598 12.42 7.35 -12.73
CA ASN A 598 11.91 6.61 -11.59
C ASN A 598 12.62 5.24 -11.44
N ALA A 599 12.92 4.55 -12.54
CA ALA A 599 13.69 3.32 -12.50
C ALA A 599 15.12 3.55 -11.99
N TYR A 600 15.75 4.65 -12.40
CA TYR A 600 17.09 5.01 -11.91
C TYR A 600 17.07 5.34 -10.41
N GLU A 601 16.08 6.11 -9.95
CA GLU A 601 15.90 6.47 -8.54
C GLU A 601 15.54 5.25 -7.68
N ALA A 602 14.84 4.26 -8.23
CA ALA A 602 14.53 2.99 -7.60
C ALA A 602 15.76 2.07 -7.44
N GLY A 603 16.89 2.39 -8.06
CA GLY A 603 18.05 1.50 -8.16
C GLY A 603 17.88 0.37 -9.20
N ALA A 604 16.83 0.40 -10.00
CA ALA A 604 16.59 -0.50 -11.13
C ALA A 604 17.36 -0.01 -12.36
N TYR A 605 18.69 -0.10 -12.30
CA TYR A 605 19.60 0.46 -13.30
C TYR A 605 19.53 -0.23 -14.66
N LEU A 606 19.28 -1.53 -14.72
CA LEU A 606 19.09 -2.27 -15.97
C LEU A 606 17.80 -1.83 -16.67
N ILE A 607 16.68 -1.70 -15.95
CA ILE A 607 15.43 -1.15 -16.50
C ILE A 607 15.65 0.28 -16.96
N ALA A 608 16.28 1.13 -16.13
CA ALA A 608 16.56 2.53 -16.47
C ALA A 608 17.44 2.65 -17.73
N PHE A 609 18.45 1.79 -17.87
CA PHE A 609 19.29 1.72 -19.07
C PHE A 609 18.48 1.26 -20.29
N CYS A 610 17.69 0.20 -20.18
CA CYS A 610 16.87 -0.28 -21.29
C CYS A 610 15.88 0.80 -21.78
N ILE A 611 15.15 1.46 -20.88
CA ILE A 611 14.20 2.51 -21.26
C ILE A 611 14.96 3.76 -21.76
N GLY A 612 15.90 4.26 -20.96
CA GLY A 612 16.61 5.50 -21.23
C GLY A 612 17.50 5.43 -22.47
N PHE A 613 18.30 4.38 -22.61
CA PHE A 613 19.22 4.26 -23.74
C PHE A 613 18.55 3.64 -24.96
N MET A 614 17.90 2.47 -24.83
CA MET A 614 17.39 1.75 -26.01
C MET A 614 16.08 2.34 -26.55
N SER A 615 15.25 2.97 -25.70
CA SER A 615 13.95 3.50 -26.13
C SER A 615 13.89 5.02 -26.24
N ILE A 616 14.68 5.80 -25.48
CA ILE A 616 14.75 7.26 -25.65
C ILE A 616 15.92 7.64 -26.55
N ILE A 617 17.16 7.37 -26.16
CA ILE A 617 18.36 7.89 -26.88
C ILE A 617 18.54 7.23 -28.26
N TRP A 618 18.44 5.90 -28.32
CA TRP A 618 18.75 5.13 -29.52
C TRP A 618 17.89 5.48 -30.74
N PRO A 619 16.55 5.67 -30.63
CA PRO A 619 15.74 6.10 -31.78
C PRO A 619 16.18 7.43 -32.39
N PHE A 620 16.56 8.41 -31.57
CA PHE A 620 17.08 9.69 -32.09
C PHE A 620 18.44 9.51 -32.77
N ILE A 621 19.37 8.77 -32.15
CA ILE A 621 20.67 8.46 -32.76
C ILE A 621 20.47 7.76 -34.10
N LYS A 622 19.61 6.74 -34.15
CA LYS A 622 19.28 6.00 -35.36
C LYS A 622 18.75 6.93 -36.45
N LEU A 623 17.79 7.80 -36.14
CA LEU A 623 17.20 8.73 -37.11
C LEU A 623 18.22 9.75 -37.63
N LEU A 624 19.11 10.26 -36.77
CA LEU A 624 20.19 11.16 -37.17
C LEU A 624 21.22 10.46 -38.05
N LEU A 625 21.63 9.24 -37.71
CA LEU A 625 22.55 8.44 -38.51
C LEU A 625 21.93 8.03 -39.86
N LEU A 626 20.62 7.77 -39.89
CA LEU A 626 19.89 7.47 -41.11
C LEU A 626 19.83 8.69 -42.05
N LEU A 627 19.56 9.88 -41.49
CA LEU A 627 19.60 11.13 -42.22
C LEU A 627 21.01 11.46 -42.73
N PHE A 628 22.03 11.24 -41.89
CA PHE A 628 23.42 11.38 -42.26
C PHE A 628 23.78 10.42 -43.40
N ALA A 629 23.39 9.14 -43.31
CA ALA A 629 23.67 8.17 -44.36
C ALA A 629 23.00 8.54 -45.70
N TRP A 630 21.83 9.16 -45.64
CA TRP A 630 21.09 9.65 -46.81
C TRP A 630 21.78 10.85 -47.49
N GLN A 631 22.32 11.79 -46.70
CA GLN A 631 22.86 13.06 -47.19
C GLN A 631 24.38 13.10 -47.35
N ALA A 632 25.13 12.24 -46.66
CA ALA A 632 26.60 12.28 -46.67
C ALA A 632 27.13 11.98 -48.09
N PRO A 633 28.01 12.83 -48.64
CA PRO A 633 28.68 12.55 -49.92
C PRO A 633 29.65 11.37 -49.78
N THR A 634 30.03 10.75 -50.91
CA THR A 634 30.98 9.61 -50.86
C THR A 634 32.38 9.98 -50.36
N SER A 635 32.71 11.28 -50.34
CA SER A 635 33.94 11.79 -49.73
C SER A 635 33.97 11.68 -48.21
N CYS A 636 32.80 11.70 -47.56
CA CYS A 636 32.66 11.60 -46.12
C CYS A 636 32.40 10.15 -45.69
N MET A 637 31.61 9.41 -46.47
CA MET A 637 31.29 8.02 -46.19
C MET A 637 31.35 7.19 -47.47
N SER A 638 32.28 6.24 -47.54
CA SER A 638 32.40 5.34 -48.69
C SER A 638 31.11 4.54 -48.89
N PRO A 639 30.79 4.11 -50.12
CA PRO A 639 29.59 3.29 -50.39
C PRO A 639 29.51 2.04 -49.49
N GLY A 640 30.63 1.33 -49.31
CA GLY A 640 30.68 0.17 -48.42
C GLY A 640 30.41 0.51 -46.95
N ALA A 641 30.97 1.62 -46.43
CA ALA A 641 30.68 2.08 -45.07
C ALA A 641 29.22 2.49 -44.90
N ARG A 642 28.63 3.16 -45.91
CA ARG A 642 27.20 3.48 -45.95
C ARG A 642 26.35 2.22 -45.86
N GLY A 643 26.67 1.20 -46.65
CA GLY A 643 25.94 -0.06 -46.66
C GLY A 643 26.09 -0.87 -45.38
N CYS A 644 27.26 -0.79 -44.73
CA CYS A 644 27.45 -1.36 -43.39
C CYS A 644 26.58 -0.65 -42.36
N LEU A 645 26.64 0.68 -42.31
CA LEU A 645 25.84 1.50 -41.39
C LEU A 645 24.34 1.28 -41.58
N LEU A 646 23.84 1.30 -42.81
CA LEU A 646 22.42 1.09 -43.10
C LEU A 646 21.94 -0.31 -42.68
N ARG A 647 22.74 -1.36 -42.92
CA ARG A 647 22.44 -2.72 -42.44
C ARG A 647 22.40 -2.81 -40.93
N PHE A 648 23.33 -2.13 -40.24
CA PHE A 648 23.36 -2.07 -38.79
C PHE A 648 22.11 -1.35 -38.23
N LEU A 649 21.78 -0.17 -38.76
CA LEU A 649 20.62 0.61 -38.32
C LEU A 649 19.29 -0.12 -38.57
N ASP A 650 19.17 -0.87 -39.67
CA ASP A 650 17.98 -1.67 -39.98
C ASP A 650 17.84 -2.85 -39.01
N GLY A 651 18.91 -3.64 -38.83
CA GLY A 651 18.90 -4.85 -37.99
C GLY A 651 18.74 -4.58 -36.49
N TYR A 652 19.30 -3.49 -35.97
CA TYR A 652 19.18 -3.12 -34.55
C TYR A 652 18.01 -2.16 -34.26
N GLY A 653 17.22 -1.82 -35.28
CA GLY A 653 16.07 -0.94 -35.13
C GLY A 653 15.00 -1.45 -34.18
N LYS A 654 14.79 -2.78 -34.10
CA LYS A 654 13.78 -3.41 -33.25
C LYS A 654 14.01 -3.26 -31.74
N TRP A 655 15.24 -3.02 -31.31
CA TRP A 655 15.57 -2.88 -29.89
C TRP A 655 14.94 -1.65 -29.24
N SER A 656 14.48 -0.67 -30.03
CA SER A 656 13.68 0.44 -29.49
C SER A 656 12.34 0.00 -28.91
N LEU A 657 11.83 -1.16 -29.29
CA LEU A 657 10.57 -1.74 -28.79
C LEU A 657 10.71 -2.39 -27.40
N ILE A 658 11.90 -2.39 -26.78
CA ILE A 658 12.07 -3.01 -25.46
C ILE A 658 11.15 -2.39 -24.39
N ASP A 659 11.04 -1.06 -24.36
CA ASP A 659 10.10 -0.37 -23.46
C ASP A 659 8.64 -0.73 -23.76
N THR A 660 8.28 -0.93 -25.03
CA THR A 660 6.93 -1.42 -25.39
C THR A 660 6.66 -2.79 -24.76
N TRP A 661 7.64 -3.69 -24.71
CA TRP A 661 7.49 -5.00 -24.07
C TRP A 661 7.49 -4.92 -22.55
N LEU A 662 8.34 -4.08 -21.95
CA LEU A 662 8.32 -3.83 -20.50
C LEU A 662 7.00 -3.19 -20.06
N GLY A 663 6.50 -2.22 -20.82
CA GLY A 663 5.18 -1.61 -20.62
C GLY A 663 4.06 -2.62 -20.74
N ILE A 664 4.10 -3.51 -21.75
CA ILE A 664 3.12 -4.58 -21.91
C ILE A 664 3.14 -5.59 -20.76
N LEU A 665 4.33 -5.96 -20.26
CA LEU A 665 4.46 -6.78 -19.05
C LEU A 665 3.81 -6.04 -17.88
N ALA A 666 4.14 -4.77 -17.65
CA ALA A 666 3.53 -3.95 -16.61
C ALA A 666 1.99 -3.84 -16.75
N LEU A 667 1.45 -3.67 -17.96
CA LEU A 667 -0.01 -3.66 -18.22
C LEU A 667 -0.67 -4.98 -17.79
N ALA A 668 -0.02 -6.11 -18.00
CA ALA A 668 -0.54 -7.40 -17.58
C ALA A 668 -0.44 -7.58 -16.06
N CYS A 669 0.64 -7.09 -15.46
CA CYS A 669 0.96 -7.22 -14.04
C CYS A 669 0.06 -6.34 -13.15
N TYR A 670 -0.16 -5.08 -13.51
CA TYR A 670 -1.05 -4.18 -12.74
C TYR A 670 -2.54 -4.47 -12.92
N ARG A 671 -2.89 -5.48 -13.71
CA ARG A 671 -4.26 -5.88 -13.96
C ARG A 671 -4.79 -6.78 -12.84
N LEU A 672 -5.11 -6.15 -11.72
CA LEU A 672 -5.76 -6.78 -10.58
C LEU A 672 -7.26 -6.60 -10.66
N GLY A 673 -8.01 -7.61 -10.22
CA GLY A 673 -9.46 -7.54 -10.28
C GLY A 673 -10.11 -8.48 -9.30
N TRP A 674 -11.08 -7.96 -8.58
CA TRP A 674 -12.05 -8.73 -7.83
C TRP A 674 -13.44 -8.55 -8.44
N GLN A 675 -14.16 -9.66 -8.57
CA GLN A 675 -15.56 -9.67 -8.99
C GLN A 675 -16.35 -10.50 -7.99
N SER A 676 -17.46 -9.91 -7.51
CA SER A 676 -18.40 -10.59 -6.63
C SER A 676 -19.00 -11.81 -7.29
N GLN A 677 -19.17 -12.89 -6.52
CA GLN A 677 -19.86 -14.10 -7.00
C GLN A 677 -21.38 -13.94 -6.96
N SER A 678 -21.90 -13.07 -6.08
CA SER A 678 -23.32 -12.92 -5.79
C SER A 678 -23.98 -11.70 -6.44
N THR A 679 -23.20 -10.66 -6.77
CA THR A 679 -23.69 -9.38 -7.27
C THR A 679 -22.91 -8.89 -8.49
N ASP A 680 -23.32 -7.76 -9.07
CA ASP A 680 -22.57 -7.09 -10.14
C ASP A 680 -21.38 -6.28 -9.62
N ALA A 681 -21.07 -6.31 -8.31
CA ALA A 681 -19.97 -5.57 -7.73
C ALA A 681 -18.61 -6.05 -8.27
N LYS A 682 -17.79 -5.12 -8.76
CA LYS A 682 -16.44 -5.39 -9.28
C LYS A 682 -15.50 -4.26 -8.92
N PHE A 683 -14.25 -4.61 -8.66
CA PHE A 683 -13.16 -3.67 -8.49
C PHE A 683 -11.98 -4.10 -9.33
N PHE A 684 -11.49 -3.19 -10.16
CA PHE A 684 -10.34 -3.43 -11.02
C PHE A 684 -9.30 -2.34 -10.84
N VAL A 685 -8.05 -2.75 -10.75
CA VAL A 685 -6.90 -1.89 -11.04
C VAL A 685 -6.64 -2.04 -12.53
N ASP A 686 -6.91 -0.97 -13.27
CA ASP A 686 -7.06 -1.02 -14.71
C ASP A 686 -6.03 -0.13 -15.39
N PRO A 687 -4.98 -0.73 -15.97
CA PRO A 687 -3.98 0.02 -16.72
C PRO A 687 -4.49 0.29 -18.15
N VAL A 688 -4.54 1.57 -18.52
CA VAL A 688 -5.08 2.07 -19.79
C VAL A 688 -3.95 2.68 -20.61
N PRO A 689 -3.60 2.09 -21.78
CA PRO A 689 -2.65 2.69 -22.69
C PRO A 689 -3.24 3.96 -23.31
N GLN A 690 -2.47 5.03 -23.31
CA GLN A 690 -2.84 6.34 -23.84
C GLN A 690 -2.29 6.52 -25.27
N MET A 691 -2.73 7.58 -25.95
CA MET A 691 -2.30 7.87 -27.32
C MET A 691 -0.78 7.95 -27.53
N PRO A 692 0.02 8.51 -26.60
CA PRO A 692 1.49 8.53 -26.70
C PRO A 692 2.12 7.14 -26.85
N PHE A 693 1.60 6.10 -26.20
CA PHE A 693 2.06 4.72 -26.37
C PHE A 693 1.93 4.25 -27.83
N PHE A 694 0.76 4.49 -28.45
CA PHE A 694 0.53 4.09 -29.83
C PHE A 694 1.37 4.91 -30.82
N MET A 695 1.63 6.18 -30.52
CA MET A 695 2.53 7.02 -31.31
C MET A 695 3.99 6.58 -31.21
N PHE A 696 4.44 6.06 -30.06
CA PHE A 696 5.76 5.44 -29.92
C PHE A 696 5.91 4.25 -30.86
N VAL A 697 4.93 3.35 -30.87
CA VAL A 697 4.94 2.18 -31.75
C VAL A 697 4.89 2.61 -33.22
N LEU A 698 4.02 3.57 -33.57
CA LEU A 698 3.92 4.09 -34.92
C LEU A 698 5.24 4.72 -35.40
N ALA A 699 5.88 5.53 -34.55
CA ALA A 699 7.18 6.13 -34.82
C ALA A 699 8.24 5.04 -35.02
N SER A 700 8.27 4.03 -34.15
CA SER A 700 9.18 2.88 -34.26
C SER A 700 9.00 2.14 -35.59
N VAL A 701 7.77 1.79 -35.97
CA VAL A 701 7.45 1.16 -37.26
C VAL A 701 7.88 2.05 -38.42
N LEU A 702 7.60 3.35 -38.35
CA LEU A 702 8.02 4.30 -39.36
C LEU A 702 9.54 4.32 -39.52
N THR A 703 10.31 4.28 -38.43
CA THR A 703 11.78 4.22 -38.53
C THR A 703 12.30 2.93 -39.13
N LEU A 704 11.62 1.80 -38.91
CA LEU A 704 11.96 0.52 -39.54
C LEU A 704 11.71 0.58 -41.04
N VAL A 705 10.57 1.15 -41.47
CA VAL A 705 10.27 1.37 -42.89
C VAL A 705 11.29 2.30 -43.54
N LEU A 706 11.70 3.37 -42.86
CA LEU A 706 12.73 4.30 -43.36
C LEU A 706 14.11 3.62 -43.46
N GLY A 707 14.49 2.80 -42.48
CA GLY A 707 15.72 1.99 -42.53
C GLY A 707 15.78 1.09 -43.75
N HIS A 708 14.70 0.34 -43.98
CA HIS A 708 14.60 -0.56 -45.13
C HIS A 708 14.57 0.21 -46.46
N THR A 709 13.87 1.35 -46.50
CA THR A 709 13.81 2.22 -47.70
C THR A 709 15.18 2.76 -48.07
N ALA A 710 15.95 3.25 -47.09
CA ALA A 710 17.31 3.75 -47.33
C ALA A 710 18.24 2.64 -47.81
N SER A 711 18.18 1.47 -47.18
CA SER A 711 18.96 0.29 -47.57
C SER A 711 18.63 -0.17 -48.99
N GLY A 712 17.35 -0.22 -49.35
CA GLY A 712 16.90 -0.61 -50.69
C GLY A 712 17.33 0.39 -51.78
N PHE A 713 17.25 1.70 -51.51
CA PHE A 713 17.76 2.71 -52.44
C PHE A 713 19.28 2.67 -52.59
N HIS A 714 20.00 2.43 -51.49
CA HIS A 714 21.44 2.30 -51.53
C HIS A 714 21.89 1.12 -52.40
N ARG A 715 21.28 -0.07 -52.24
CA ARG A 715 21.58 -1.23 -53.07
C ARG A 715 21.29 -0.98 -54.54
N ARG A 716 20.14 -0.36 -54.88
CA ARG A 716 19.83 0.00 -56.27
C ARG A 716 20.83 0.98 -56.87
N ALA A 717 21.39 1.88 -56.06
CA ALA A 717 22.44 2.78 -56.52
C ALA A 717 23.74 2.01 -56.82
N GLU A 718 24.12 1.04 -55.98
CA GLU A 718 25.29 0.18 -56.24
C GLU A 718 25.10 -0.68 -57.49
N GLU A 719 23.91 -1.27 -57.68
CA GLU A 719 23.57 -2.06 -58.87
C GLU A 719 23.59 -1.22 -60.16
N ALA A 720 23.23 0.06 -60.08
CA ALA A 720 23.25 0.97 -61.23
C ALA A 720 24.68 1.40 -61.63
N ASP A 721 25.62 1.39 -60.68
CA ASP A 721 27.03 1.71 -60.92
C ASP A 721 27.82 0.48 -61.42
N GLU A 722 27.30 -0.74 -61.26
CA GLU A 722 27.92 -1.93 -61.83
C GLU A 722 27.77 -1.97 -63.38
N PRO A 723 28.87 -2.18 -64.12
CA PRO A 723 28.84 -2.20 -65.59
C PRO A 723 27.98 -3.37 -66.11
N GLU A 724 27.12 -3.08 -67.10
CA GLU A 724 26.19 -4.01 -67.78
C GLU A 724 26.70 -5.46 -67.78
N ARG A 725 26.25 -6.24 -66.79
CA ARG A 725 26.55 -7.66 -66.68
C ARG A 725 25.82 -8.32 -67.85
N LYS A 726 26.57 -8.97 -68.75
CA LYS A 726 25.99 -9.75 -69.86
C LYS A 726 24.88 -10.63 -69.30
N GLU A 727 23.65 -10.44 -69.79
CA GLU A 727 22.51 -11.29 -69.45
C GLU A 727 22.92 -12.75 -69.69
N VAL A 728 23.18 -13.48 -68.61
CA VAL A 728 23.40 -14.92 -68.66
C VAL A 728 22.02 -15.54 -68.92
N ASP A 729 21.92 -16.40 -69.94
CA ASP A 729 20.68 -17.04 -70.37
C ASP A 729 19.85 -17.54 -69.17
N ALA A 730 18.74 -16.84 -68.91
CA ALA A 730 17.91 -16.91 -67.71
C ALA A 730 17.03 -18.19 -67.62
N SER A 731 17.53 -19.35 -68.06
CA SER A 731 16.68 -20.51 -68.36
C SER A 731 16.58 -21.57 -67.26
N GLN A 732 17.40 -21.56 -66.21
CA GLN A 732 17.37 -22.63 -65.20
C GLN A 732 16.85 -22.16 -63.84
N ARG A 733 15.59 -22.47 -63.56
CA ARG A 733 14.95 -22.36 -62.23
C ARG A 733 15.42 -23.52 -61.38
N MET A 734 16.37 -23.27 -60.50
CA MET A 734 16.88 -24.26 -59.56
C MET A 734 16.73 -23.73 -58.12
N PRO A 735 16.40 -24.60 -57.14
CA PRO A 735 16.28 -24.17 -55.75
C PRO A 735 17.67 -23.82 -55.18
N LEU A 736 17.73 -22.86 -54.25
CA LEU A 736 19.01 -22.42 -53.67
C LEU A 736 19.72 -23.54 -52.90
N CYS A 737 18.97 -24.49 -52.34
CA CYS A 737 19.52 -25.65 -51.64
C CYS A 737 20.44 -26.53 -52.52
N SER A 738 20.26 -26.50 -53.85
CA SER A 738 21.10 -27.25 -54.79
C SER A 738 22.49 -26.65 -55.00
N HIS A 739 22.65 -25.35 -54.72
CA HIS A 739 23.91 -24.61 -54.91
C HIS A 739 24.73 -24.49 -53.63
N ALA A 740 24.15 -24.83 -52.47
CA ALA A 740 24.82 -24.74 -51.19
C ALA A 740 25.68 -25.98 -50.88
N PRO A 741 26.75 -25.83 -50.07
CA PRO A 741 27.51 -26.98 -49.57
C PRO A 741 26.60 -27.98 -48.86
N LYS A 742 26.73 -29.28 -49.14
CA LYS A 742 25.80 -30.33 -48.68
C LYS A 742 25.48 -30.26 -47.17
N ILE A 743 26.49 -30.07 -46.33
CA ILE A 743 26.32 -30.02 -44.86
C ILE A 743 25.53 -28.78 -44.45
N VAL A 744 25.96 -27.59 -44.91
CA VAL A 744 25.28 -26.31 -44.62
C VAL A 744 23.85 -26.35 -45.15
N GLY A 745 23.66 -26.93 -46.33
CA GLY A 745 22.35 -27.01 -46.94
C GLY A 745 21.39 -27.91 -46.17
N VAL A 746 21.85 -29.07 -45.67
CA VAL A 746 21.05 -29.92 -44.78
C VAL A 746 20.73 -29.21 -43.46
N LEU A 747 21.72 -28.53 -42.86
CA LEU A 747 21.52 -27.77 -41.62
C LEU A 747 20.47 -26.68 -41.77
N ILE A 748 20.48 -25.90 -42.86
CA ILE A 748 19.46 -24.87 -43.10
C ILE A 748 18.09 -25.50 -43.40
N THR A 749 18.05 -26.56 -44.22
CA THR A 749 16.81 -27.23 -44.61
C THR A 749 16.05 -27.80 -43.40
N VAL A 750 16.77 -28.39 -42.44
CA VAL A 750 16.19 -28.95 -41.21
C VAL A 750 16.06 -27.89 -40.12
N GLY A 751 17.04 -26.98 -40.03
CA GLY A 751 17.12 -25.97 -38.98
C GLY A 751 16.03 -24.93 -39.03
N LEU A 752 15.64 -24.42 -40.22
CA LEU A 752 14.60 -23.40 -40.34
C LEU A 752 13.21 -23.91 -39.90
N PRO A 753 12.70 -25.08 -40.36
CA PRO A 753 11.44 -25.62 -39.87
C PRO A 753 11.49 -25.98 -38.38
N LEU A 754 12.62 -26.53 -37.91
CA LEU A 754 12.79 -26.85 -36.49
C LEU A 754 12.77 -25.59 -35.63
N LEU A 755 13.37 -24.50 -36.08
CA LEU A 755 13.32 -23.20 -35.42
C LEU A 755 11.90 -22.63 -35.41
N ALA A 756 11.17 -22.69 -36.52
CA ALA A 756 9.76 -22.28 -36.55
C ALA A 756 8.92 -23.06 -35.54
N LEU A 757 9.11 -24.38 -35.47
CA LEU A 757 8.46 -25.24 -34.48
C LEU A 757 8.87 -24.86 -33.06
N LEU A 758 10.16 -24.60 -32.83
CA LEU A 758 10.68 -24.20 -31.52
C LEU A 758 10.12 -22.85 -31.05
N ILE A 759 10.00 -21.85 -31.94
CA ILE A 759 9.35 -20.56 -31.64
C ILE A 759 7.90 -20.78 -31.22
N VAL A 760 7.15 -21.63 -31.93
CA VAL A 760 5.76 -21.96 -31.56
C VAL A 760 5.74 -22.65 -30.19
N ILE A 761 6.56 -23.68 -29.96
CA ILE A 761 6.61 -24.37 -28.66
C ILE A 761 6.95 -23.39 -27.54
N ALA A 762 7.96 -22.54 -27.72
CA ALA A 762 8.35 -21.52 -26.76
C ALA A 762 7.20 -20.53 -26.47
N ALA A 763 6.49 -20.09 -27.51
CA ALA A 763 5.40 -19.12 -27.38
C ALA A 763 4.21 -19.65 -26.56
N PHE A 764 3.96 -20.97 -26.59
CA PHE A 764 2.90 -21.63 -25.80
C PHE A 764 3.39 -22.17 -24.45
N THR A 765 4.71 -22.19 -24.20
CA THR A 765 5.26 -22.70 -22.94
C THR A 765 5.28 -21.58 -21.90
N LYS A 766 4.71 -21.84 -20.72
CA LYS A 766 4.76 -20.93 -19.57
C LYS A 766 6.22 -20.64 -19.23
N SER A 767 6.66 -19.40 -19.42
CA SER A 767 8.07 -19.00 -19.36
C SER A 767 8.40 -18.14 -18.14
N PHE A 768 7.43 -17.43 -17.59
CA PHE A 768 7.61 -16.64 -16.39
C PHE A 768 6.29 -16.62 -15.60
N GLN A 769 6.37 -16.20 -14.35
CA GLN A 769 5.21 -15.99 -13.50
C GLN A 769 5.36 -14.67 -12.75
N MET A 770 4.24 -14.02 -12.51
CA MET A 770 4.16 -12.80 -11.72
C MET A 770 3.57 -13.16 -10.37
N VAL A 771 4.26 -12.76 -9.30
CA VAL A 771 3.84 -12.95 -7.91
C VAL A 771 3.36 -11.60 -7.40
N GLU A 772 2.07 -11.49 -7.15
CA GLU A 772 1.41 -10.31 -6.59
C GLU A 772 1.23 -10.54 -5.08
N SER A 773 1.70 -9.61 -4.24
CA SER A 773 1.61 -9.69 -2.77
C SER A 773 1.33 -8.31 -2.14
N GLY A 774 1.15 -8.29 -0.81
CA GLY A 774 0.82 -7.10 -0.03
C GLY A 774 -0.68 -6.93 0.27
N ALA A 775 -1.02 -5.91 1.05
CA ALA A 775 -2.37 -5.70 1.58
C ALA A 775 -3.46 -5.62 0.49
N LEU A 776 -3.16 -4.96 -0.64
CA LEU A 776 -4.09 -4.89 -1.77
C LEU A 776 -4.29 -6.26 -2.44
N ALA A 777 -3.24 -7.08 -2.56
CA ALA A 777 -3.36 -8.43 -3.09
C ALA A 777 -4.23 -9.29 -2.16
N ILE A 778 -3.96 -9.30 -0.85
CA ILE A 778 -4.75 -10.00 0.17
C ILE A 778 -6.24 -9.64 0.07
N MET A 779 -6.57 -8.37 -0.16
CA MET A 779 -7.96 -7.96 -0.38
C MET A 779 -8.57 -8.56 -1.65
N LEU A 780 -7.85 -8.51 -2.78
CA LEU A 780 -8.39 -8.78 -4.12
C LEU A 780 -8.24 -10.23 -4.59
N THR A 781 -7.34 -11.00 -4.00
CA THR A 781 -7.04 -12.40 -4.36
C THR A 781 -7.45 -13.37 -3.25
N GLU A 782 -7.80 -14.61 -3.59
CA GLU A 782 -8.24 -15.59 -2.58
C GLU A 782 -7.10 -16.11 -1.70
N LYS A 783 -5.86 -15.87 -2.13
CA LYS A 783 -4.63 -16.24 -1.45
C LYS A 783 -3.85 -14.97 -1.18
N ASP A 784 -3.05 -15.01 -0.13
CA ASP A 784 -2.13 -13.94 0.31
C ASP A 784 -1.17 -13.54 -0.83
N GLU A 785 -0.85 -14.51 -1.68
CA GLU A 785 -0.10 -14.32 -2.90
C GLU A 785 -0.85 -14.86 -4.11
N ARG A 786 -0.92 -14.06 -5.17
CA ARG A 786 -1.41 -14.50 -6.48
C ARG A 786 -0.23 -14.72 -7.41
N VAL A 787 -0.02 -16.00 -7.75
CA VAL A 787 0.96 -16.42 -8.74
C VAL A 787 0.26 -16.62 -10.08
N ALA A 788 0.54 -15.75 -11.04
CA ALA A 788 0.03 -15.85 -12.40
C ALA A 788 1.15 -16.24 -13.36
N SER A 789 1.09 -17.47 -13.91
CA SER A 789 2.08 -17.95 -14.88
C SER A 789 1.68 -17.64 -16.32
N TYR A 790 2.61 -17.09 -17.10
CA TYR A 790 2.40 -16.64 -18.47
C TYR A 790 3.35 -17.32 -19.46
N SER A 791 2.79 -17.72 -20.60
CA SER A 791 3.53 -17.86 -21.86
C SER A 791 3.39 -16.56 -22.66
N LEU A 792 4.09 -16.45 -23.80
CA LEU A 792 3.90 -15.33 -24.72
C LEU A 792 2.42 -15.24 -25.15
N VAL A 793 1.82 -16.37 -25.52
CA VAL A 793 0.42 -16.40 -25.98
C VAL A 793 -0.55 -16.06 -24.84
N ASP A 794 -0.33 -16.58 -23.64
CA ASP A 794 -1.20 -16.27 -22.50
C ASP A 794 -1.16 -14.79 -22.14
N LEU A 795 0.03 -14.19 -22.14
CA LEU A 795 0.20 -12.75 -21.91
C LEU A 795 -0.61 -11.94 -22.93
N GLY A 796 -0.46 -12.26 -24.22
CA GLY A 796 -1.19 -11.62 -25.31
C GLY A 796 -2.71 -11.77 -25.18
N MET A 797 -3.21 -12.94 -24.78
CA MET A 797 -4.64 -13.18 -24.59
C MET A 797 -5.20 -12.50 -23.34
N GLN A 798 -4.42 -12.41 -22.27
CA GLN A 798 -4.84 -11.81 -21.00
C GLN A 798 -5.10 -10.30 -21.13
N MET A 799 -4.41 -9.60 -22.03
CA MET A 799 -4.59 -8.15 -22.24
C MET A 799 -6.03 -7.76 -22.56
N THR A 800 -6.74 -8.54 -23.37
CA THR A 800 -8.13 -8.23 -23.80
C THR A 800 -9.20 -9.06 -23.10
N SER A 801 -8.81 -10.01 -22.25
CA SER A 801 -9.74 -10.79 -21.42
C SER A 801 -10.69 -9.86 -20.68
N GLY A 802 -12.00 -10.16 -20.63
CA GLY A 802 -13.00 -9.32 -19.94
C GLY A 802 -13.25 -7.91 -20.49
N ARG A 803 -12.50 -7.44 -21.50
CA ARG A 803 -12.60 -6.07 -22.05
C ARG A 803 -12.50 -6.05 -23.57
N SER A 804 -13.23 -6.97 -24.21
CA SER A 804 -13.24 -7.03 -25.66
C SER A 804 -13.74 -5.72 -26.30
N GLY A 805 -14.45 -4.83 -25.61
CA GLY A 805 -14.86 -3.52 -26.16
C GLY A 805 -13.72 -2.49 -26.33
N ASP A 806 -12.59 -2.66 -25.65
CA ASP A 806 -11.52 -1.66 -25.64
C ASP A 806 -10.63 -1.80 -26.89
N ILE A 807 -10.77 -0.84 -27.80
CA ILE A 807 -10.01 -0.78 -29.05
C ILE A 807 -8.51 -0.60 -28.78
N GLY A 808 -8.14 0.16 -27.75
CA GLY A 808 -6.76 0.40 -27.38
C GLY A 808 -6.07 -0.90 -27.00
N LEU A 809 -6.65 -1.67 -26.08
CA LEU A 809 -6.09 -2.96 -25.65
C LEU A 809 -6.03 -4.00 -26.79
N ARG A 810 -7.03 -4.03 -27.68
CA ARG A 810 -6.98 -4.88 -28.89
C ARG A 810 -5.85 -4.49 -29.83
N LEU A 811 -5.59 -3.19 -29.97
CA LEU A 811 -4.49 -2.70 -30.78
C LEU A 811 -3.14 -3.07 -30.16
N VAL A 812 -2.98 -2.96 -28.83
CA VAL A 812 -1.80 -3.45 -28.11
C VAL A 812 -1.60 -4.95 -28.33
N GLN A 813 -2.65 -5.76 -28.17
CA GLN A 813 -2.63 -7.20 -28.43
C GLN A 813 -2.21 -7.53 -29.87
N PHE A 814 -2.75 -6.81 -30.86
CA PHE A 814 -2.39 -6.97 -32.27
C PHE A 814 -0.92 -6.64 -32.53
N ILE A 815 -0.42 -5.52 -32.00
CA ILE A 815 0.98 -5.12 -32.10
C ILE A 815 1.87 -6.20 -31.47
N PHE A 816 1.54 -6.62 -30.24
CA PHE A 816 2.27 -7.64 -29.50
C PHE A 816 2.41 -8.94 -30.29
N PHE A 817 1.30 -9.52 -30.76
CA PHE A 817 1.35 -10.75 -31.54
C PHE A 817 2.02 -10.59 -32.91
N SER A 818 1.88 -9.43 -33.55
CA SER A 818 2.49 -9.17 -34.84
C SER A 818 4.02 -9.24 -34.76
N PHE A 819 4.63 -8.48 -33.86
CA PHE A 819 6.09 -8.37 -33.73
C PHE A 819 6.74 -9.55 -33.02
N SER A 820 6.07 -10.13 -32.01
CA SER A 820 6.65 -11.21 -31.20
C SER A 820 6.36 -12.61 -31.74
N LEU A 821 5.35 -12.82 -32.59
CA LEU A 821 4.97 -14.17 -33.05
C LEU A 821 4.78 -14.27 -34.57
N SER A 822 3.87 -13.46 -35.14
CA SER A 822 3.48 -13.58 -36.55
C SER A 822 4.63 -13.27 -37.51
N ILE A 823 5.36 -12.18 -37.29
CA ILE A 823 6.51 -11.79 -38.13
C ILE A 823 7.67 -12.79 -38.02
N PRO A 824 8.11 -13.23 -36.82
CA PRO A 824 9.11 -14.29 -36.69
C PRO A 824 8.74 -15.60 -37.42
N ILE A 825 7.48 -16.03 -37.36
CA ILE A 825 7.02 -17.23 -38.09
C ILE A 825 7.00 -16.97 -39.60
N ALA A 826 6.48 -15.81 -40.04
CA ALA A 826 6.47 -15.42 -41.45
C ALA A 826 7.89 -15.37 -42.03
N LEU A 827 8.87 -14.90 -41.25
CA LEU A 827 10.29 -14.91 -41.60
C LEU A 827 10.79 -16.34 -41.88
N GLN A 828 10.51 -17.29 -40.97
CA GLN A 828 10.93 -18.68 -41.18
C GLN A 828 10.26 -19.30 -42.42
N CYS A 829 8.96 -19.05 -42.61
CA CYS A 829 8.23 -19.51 -43.79
C CYS A 829 8.81 -18.92 -45.09
N ALA A 830 9.15 -17.62 -45.08
CA ALA A 830 9.76 -16.94 -46.22
C ALA A 830 11.15 -17.51 -46.54
N PHE A 831 11.98 -17.81 -45.54
CA PHE A 831 13.25 -18.49 -45.77
C PHE A 831 13.08 -19.91 -46.30
N VAL A 832 12.16 -20.70 -45.77
CA VAL A 832 11.88 -22.05 -46.27
C VAL A 832 11.43 -22.00 -47.72
N ALA A 833 10.55 -21.06 -48.08
CA ALA A 833 10.11 -20.83 -49.44
C ALA A 833 11.27 -20.43 -50.37
N LEU A 834 12.10 -19.46 -49.95
CA LEU A 834 13.28 -19.02 -50.68
C LEU A 834 14.28 -20.16 -50.89
N TRP A 835 14.43 -21.02 -49.89
CA TRP A 835 15.41 -22.10 -49.86
C TRP A 835 15.01 -23.32 -50.71
N LEU A 836 13.73 -23.72 -50.66
CA LEU A 836 13.24 -24.96 -51.25
C LEU A 836 12.55 -24.78 -52.61
N LEU A 837 11.94 -23.63 -52.88
CA LEU A 837 11.19 -23.44 -54.12
C LEU A 837 12.14 -23.04 -55.28
N PRO A 838 11.96 -23.61 -56.48
CA PRO A 838 12.71 -23.22 -57.67
C PRO A 838 12.16 -21.90 -58.23
N LEU A 839 12.51 -20.80 -57.55
CA LEU A 839 12.13 -19.44 -57.93
C LEU A 839 13.06 -18.89 -59.02
N ASP A 840 12.58 -17.95 -59.81
CA ASP A 840 13.40 -17.14 -60.69
C ASP A 840 14.26 -16.15 -59.89
N HIS A 841 15.40 -15.74 -60.44
CA HIS A 841 16.37 -14.89 -59.76
C HIS A 841 15.77 -13.57 -59.26
N ALA A 842 14.86 -12.96 -60.03
CA ALA A 842 14.18 -11.73 -59.62
C ALA A 842 13.30 -11.95 -58.39
N THR A 843 12.48 -13.02 -58.39
CA THR A 843 11.68 -13.38 -57.20
C THR A 843 12.56 -13.78 -56.01
N GLN A 844 13.70 -14.45 -56.22
CA GLN A 844 14.65 -14.78 -55.15
C GLN A 844 15.19 -13.50 -54.49
N LEU A 845 15.58 -12.48 -55.26
CA LEU A 845 16.04 -11.20 -54.72
C LEU A 845 14.93 -10.50 -53.93
N VAL A 846 13.72 -10.41 -54.48
CA VAL A 846 12.57 -9.78 -53.79
C VAL A 846 12.23 -10.51 -52.49
N LEU A 847 12.25 -11.84 -52.50
CA LEU A 847 11.95 -12.63 -51.31
C LEU A 847 13.09 -12.56 -50.28
N LEU A 848 14.35 -12.51 -50.72
CA LEU A 848 15.51 -12.29 -49.85
C LEU A 848 15.46 -10.91 -49.17
N ASP A 849 15.02 -9.88 -49.90
CA ASP A 849 14.80 -8.53 -49.34
C ASP A 849 13.64 -8.52 -48.35
N THR A 850 12.56 -9.25 -48.67
CA THR A 850 11.43 -9.43 -47.75
C THR A 850 11.88 -10.14 -46.47
N CYS A 851 12.74 -11.16 -46.56
CA CYS A 851 13.32 -11.81 -45.40
C CYS A 851 14.16 -10.86 -44.55
N GLN A 852 14.94 -9.96 -45.17
CA GLN A 852 15.69 -8.93 -44.44
C GLN A 852 14.77 -7.96 -43.69
N ALA A 853 13.69 -7.51 -44.32
CA ALA A 853 12.70 -6.65 -43.68
C ALA A 853 12.03 -7.37 -42.49
N LEU A 854 11.59 -8.62 -42.70
CA LEU A 854 10.96 -9.42 -41.65
C LEU A 854 11.92 -9.73 -40.49
N ASP A 855 13.21 -9.95 -40.74
CA ASP A 855 14.25 -10.14 -39.70
C ASP A 855 14.46 -8.88 -38.86
N ALA A 856 14.52 -7.72 -39.51
CA ALA A 856 14.61 -6.42 -38.85
C ALA A 856 13.37 -6.13 -37.97
N TRP A 857 12.23 -6.74 -38.26
CA TRP A 857 10.97 -6.53 -37.52
C TRP A 857 10.67 -7.65 -36.52
N ALA A 858 11.27 -8.83 -36.65
CA ALA A 858 11.06 -9.95 -35.75
C ALA A 858 11.63 -9.63 -34.35
N ALA A 859 10.75 -9.37 -33.38
CA ALA A 859 11.11 -8.90 -32.03
C ALA A 859 10.90 -9.96 -30.94
N PHE A 860 10.92 -11.24 -31.31
CA PHE A 860 10.80 -12.36 -30.36
C PHE A 860 11.99 -12.40 -29.37
N ASP A 861 13.19 -12.07 -29.85
CA ASP A 861 14.39 -11.90 -29.02
C ASP A 861 14.28 -10.73 -28.05
N VAL A 862 13.77 -9.59 -28.52
CA VAL A 862 13.55 -8.40 -27.67
C VAL A 862 12.54 -8.71 -26.55
N PHE A 863 11.50 -9.50 -26.82
CA PHE A 863 10.56 -9.96 -25.80
C PHE A 863 11.24 -10.84 -24.73
N ALA A 864 12.07 -11.81 -25.13
CA ALA A 864 12.80 -12.66 -24.18
C ALA A 864 13.76 -11.84 -23.30
N VAL A 865 14.41 -10.81 -23.86
CA VAL A 865 15.23 -9.88 -23.08
C VAL A 865 14.38 -9.05 -22.12
N ALA A 866 13.21 -8.55 -22.54
CA ALA A 866 12.32 -7.81 -21.64
C ALA A 866 11.89 -8.67 -20.43
N VAL A 867 11.53 -9.93 -20.64
CA VAL A 867 11.23 -10.89 -19.55
C VAL A 867 12.43 -11.08 -18.62
N THR A 868 13.64 -11.18 -19.19
CA THR A 868 14.89 -11.30 -18.41
C THR A 868 15.15 -10.07 -17.55
N VAL A 869 14.98 -8.88 -18.12
CA VAL A 869 15.16 -7.60 -17.42
C VAL A 869 14.11 -7.47 -16.30
N SER A 870 12.86 -7.82 -16.58
CA SER A 870 11.79 -7.82 -15.57
C SER A 870 12.08 -8.78 -14.41
N TYR A 871 12.65 -9.96 -14.68
CA TYR A 871 13.04 -10.88 -13.61
C TYR A 871 14.03 -10.25 -12.62
N PHE A 872 15.02 -9.48 -13.09
CA PHE A 872 16.06 -8.95 -12.22
C PHE A 872 15.63 -7.74 -11.37
N GLU A 873 14.84 -6.82 -11.94
CA GLU A 873 14.66 -5.50 -11.32
C GLU A 873 13.21 -5.02 -11.22
N PHE A 874 12.23 -5.78 -11.72
CA PHE A 874 10.84 -5.31 -11.72
C PHE A 874 10.27 -5.13 -10.30
N GLY A 875 10.66 -5.97 -9.35
CA GLY A 875 10.22 -5.83 -7.94
C GLY A 875 10.76 -4.56 -7.26
N LEU A 876 12.02 -4.18 -7.56
CA LEU A 876 12.59 -2.91 -7.09
C LEU A 876 11.80 -1.72 -7.65
N PHE A 877 11.53 -1.77 -8.96
CA PHE A 877 10.76 -0.73 -9.64
C PHE A 877 9.32 -0.63 -9.11
N SER A 878 8.61 -1.75 -8.94
CA SER A 878 7.22 -1.73 -8.45
C SER A 878 7.11 -1.16 -7.04
N THR A 879 8.04 -1.52 -6.15
CA THR A 879 8.10 -1.04 -4.77
C THR A 879 8.30 0.47 -4.74
N PHE A 880 9.24 0.97 -5.55
CA PHE A 880 9.45 2.41 -5.69
C PHE A 880 8.20 3.13 -6.20
N LEU A 881 7.53 2.57 -7.21
CA LEU A 881 6.33 3.18 -7.78
C LEU A 881 5.20 3.33 -6.74
N MET A 882 5.05 2.39 -5.80
CA MET A 882 4.03 2.46 -4.75
C MET A 882 4.39 3.45 -3.64
N HIS A 883 5.67 3.57 -3.27
CA HIS A 883 6.10 4.39 -2.14
C HIS A 883 6.48 5.84 -2.46
N TYR A 884 6.70 6.19 -3.73
CA TYR A 884 7.20 7.54 -4.10
C TYR A 884 6.27 8.34 -5.03
N ASN A 885 5.18 7.74 -5.54
CA ASN A 885 4.20 8.45 -6.38
C ASN A 885 2.92 8.79 -5.60
N ASN A 886 1.83 9.05 -6.33
CA ASN A 886 0.53 9.44 -5.80
C ASN A 886 -0.05 8.50 -4.75
N LEU A 887 0.41 7.24 -4.67
CA LEU A 887 -0.05 6.25 -3.69
C LEU A 887 0.75 6.29 -2.38
N GLN A 888 1.80 7.11 -2.30
CA GLN A 888 2.72 7.16 -1.15
C GLN A 888 1.99 7.33 0.17
N GLN A 889 1.02 8.25 0.26
CA GLN A 889 0.35 8.56 1.52
C GLN A 889 -0.56 7.41 1.98
N GLY A 890 -1.33 6.83 1.05
CA GLY A 890 -2.15 5.65 1.32
C GLY A 890 -1.30 4.44 1.69
N CYS A 891 -0.22 4.22 0.95
CA CYS A 891 0.70 3.11 1.20
C CYS A 891 1.56 3.31 2.45
N SER A 892 1.87 4.55 2.85
CA SER A 892 2.53 4.83 4.14
C SER A 892 1.60 4.58 5.30
N LEU A 893 0.31 4.90 5.17
CA LEU A 893 -0.69 4.54 6.18
C LEU A 893 -0.82 3.02 6.30
N VAL A 894 -0.86 2.31 5.17
CA VAL A 894 -0.81 0.84 5.17
C VAL A 894 0.45 0.33 5.87
N GLY A 895 1.64 0.84 5.55
CA GLY A 895 2.88 0.41 6.21
C GLY A 895 2.95 0.76 7.70
N GLU A 896 2.43 1.92 8.12
CA GLU A 896 2.42 2.36 9.51
C GLU A 896 1.44 1.54 10.35
N TYR A 897 0.24 1.27 9.84
CA TYR A 897 -0.83 0.61 10.59
C TYR A 897 -0.88 -0.90 10.40
N LEU A 898 -0.52 -1.45 9.23
CA LEU A 898 -0.58 -2.88 8.94
C LEU A 898 0.79 -3.57 8.99
N HIS A 899 1.88 -2.81 9.09
CA HIS A 899 3.25 -3.34 9.09
C HIS A 899 3.56 -4.25 7.87
N ASP A 900 2.86 -4.02 6.75
CA ASP A 900 2.99 -4.78 5.51
C ASP A 900 3.10 -3.84 4.29
N GLU A 901 3.53 -4.38 3.16
CA GLU A 901 3.60 -3.65 1.91
C GLU A 901 2.20 -3.41 1.34
N CYS A 902 1.98 -2.20 0.84
CA CYS A 902 0.71 -1.80 0.21
C CYS A 902 0.37 -2.68 -1.00
N PHE A 903 1.37 -2.87 -1.86
CA PHE A 903 1.32 -3.72 -3.03
C PHE A 903 2.74 -4.01 -3.51
N HIS A 904 3.06 -5.28 -3.71
CA HIS A 904 4.35 -5.74 -4.19
C HIS A 904 4.18 -6.66 -5.39
N MET A 905 5.14 -6.63 -6.32
CA MET A 905 5.06 -7.42 -7.54
C MET A 905 6.41 -7.89 -8.02
N GLU A 906 6.60 -9.21 -8.08
CA GLU A 906 7.86 -9.82 -8.50
C GLU A 906 7.66 -10.67 -9.75
N CYS A 907 8.60 -10.59 -10.69
CA CYS A 907 8.66 -11.49 -11.84
C CYS A 907 9.61 -12.64 -11.50
N SER A 908 9.17 -13.88 -11.63
CA SER A 908 10.02 -15.07 -11.48
C SER A 908 10.02 -15.91 -12.76
N LEU A 909 11.20 -16.42 -13.14
CA LEU A 909 11.36 -17.28 -14.32
C LEU A 909 10.92 -18.71 -14.00
N THR A 910 10.23 -19.35 -14.94
CA THR A 910 9.90 -20.78 -14.85
C THR A 910 10.91 -21.61 -15.66
N SER A 911 10.85 -22.94 -15.55
CA SER A 911 11.70 -23.82 -16.38
C SER A 911 11.45 -23.66 -17.89
N GLY A 912 10.26 -23.20 -18.29
CA GLY A 912 9.95 -22.89 -19.69
C GLY A 912 10.75 -21.73 -20.26
N PHE A 913 11.30 -20.85 -19.42
CA PHE A 913 12.15 -19.74 -19.85
C PHE A 913 13.38 -20.22 -20.63
N ALA A 914 13.97 -21.36 -20.27
CA ALA A 914 15.13 -21.89 -20.98
C ALA A 914 14.81 -22.17 -22.47
N ILE A 915 13.59 -22.66 -22.75
CA ILE A 915 13.10 -22.89 -24.12
C ILE A 915 12.90 -21.56 -24.83
N LEU A 916 12.31 -20.56 -24.16
CA LEU A 916 12.15 -19.21 -24.70
C LEU A 916 13.50 -18.55 -25.03
N ALA A 917 14.47 -18.63 -24.12
CA ALA A 917 15.80 -18.05 -24.29
C ALA A 917 16.58 -18.70 -25.44
N VAL A 918 16.58 -20.04 -25.53
CA VAL A 918 17.21 -20.76 -26.65
C VAL A 918 16.52 -20.42 -27.97
N ALA A 919 15.18 -20.41 -28.00
CA ALA A 919 14.42 -20.03 -29.17
C ALA A 919 14.74 -18.58 -29.59
N ALA A 920 14.88 -17.65 -28.64
CA ALA A 920 15.21 -16.25 -28.88
C ALA A 920 16.60 -16.11 -29.50
N VAL A 921 17.63 -16.72 -28.91
CA VAL A 921 19.00 -16.71 -29.44
C VAL A 921 19.06 -17.30 -30.84
N LEU A 922 18.41 -18.46 -31.06
CA LEU A 922 18.37 -19.08 -32.39
C LEU A 922 17.57 -18.25 -33.40
N SER A 923 16.47 -17.62 -32.97
CA SER A 923 15.67 -16.73 -33.82
C SER A 923 16.45 -15.48 -34.25
N HIS A 924 17.46 -15.08 -33.49
CA HIS A 924 18.37 -13.99 -33.84
C HIS A 924 19.52 -14.45 -34.74
N ALA A 925 20.15 -15.59 -34.44
CA ALA A 925 21.35 -16.05 -35.12
C ALA A 925 21.07 -16.76 -36.47
N VAL A 926 20.04 -17.61 -36.53
CA VAL A 926 19.78 -18.47 -37.70
C VAL A 926 19.35 -17.65 -38.93
N PRO A 927 18.44 -16.66 -38.86
CA PRO A 927 18.13 -15.79 -40.00
C PRO A 927 19.36 -15.10 -40.60
N LYS A 928 20.27 -14.58 -39.77
CA LYS A 928 21.50 -13.93 -40.24
C LYS A 928 22.40 -14.91 -40.99
N LEU A 929 22.55 -16.13 -40.46
CA LEU A 929 23.30 -17.19 -41.14
C LEU A 929 22.61 -17.58 -42.46
N ALA A 930 21.28 -17.76 -42.46
CA ALA A 930 20.51 -18.10 -43.65
C ALA A 930 20.63 -17.02 -44.73
N LEU A 931 20.59 -15.73 -44.38
CA LEU A 931 20.81 -14.62 -45.31
C LEU A 931 22.20 -14.69 -45.95
N ARG A 932 23.24 -14.93 -45.16
CA ARG A 932 24.63 -15.06 -45.66
C ARG A 932 24.73 -16.23 -46.65
N VAL A 933 24.17 -17.38 -46.31
CA VAL A 933 24.22 -18.58 -47.16
C VAL A 933 23.37 -18.44 -48.41
N CYS A 934 22.17 -17.88 -48.32
CA CYS A 934 21.32 -17.60 -49.49
C CYS A 934 22.02 -16.65 -50.47
N ARG A 935 22.66 -15.58 -49.98
CA ARG A 935 23.44 -14.66 -50.83
C ARG A 935 24.60 -15.38 -51.52
N ALA A 936 25.37 -16.18 -50.79
CA ALA A 936 26.46 -16.97 -51.36
C ALA A 936 25.95 -17.95 -52.44
N ALA A 937 24.85 -18.64 -52.18
CA ALA A 937 24.24 -19.57 -53.14
C ALA A 937 23.74 -18.85 -54.42
N MET A 938 23.17 -17.65 -54.28
CA MET A 938 22.75 -16.82 -55.43
C MET A 938 23.94 -16.33 -56.26
N LEU A 939 25.05 -15.95 -55.62
CA LEU A 939 26.29 -15.58 -56.31
C LEU A 939 26.84 -16.74 -57.14
N VAL A 940 26.85 -17.96 -56.57
CA VAL A 940 27.25 -19.19 -57.29
C VAL A 940 26.31 -19.46 -58.47
N GLN A 941 25.00 -19.35 -58.27
CA GLN A 941 24.00 -19.54 -59.34
C GLN A 941 24.17 -18.53 -60.48
N SER A 942 24.57 -17.29 -60.19
CA SER A 942 24.80 -16.25 -61.21
C SER A 942 26.04 -16.49 -62.10
N GLY A 943 26.82 -17.56 -61.85
CA GLY A 943 28.01 -17.88 -62.63
C GLY A 943 29.22 -16.98 -62.37
N ALA A 944 29.15 -16.11 -61.35
CA ALA A 944 30.20 -15.16 -61.00
C ALA A 944 31.52 -15.83 -60.55
N SER A 945 31.48 -17.12 -60.17
CA SER A 945 32.60 -17.82 -59.54
C SER A 945 33.61 -18.46 -60.51
N SER A 946 33.39 -18.47 -61.84
CA SER A 946 34.21 -19.33 -62.72
C SER A 946 35.43 -18.67 -63.37
N ASN A 947 35.62 -17.34 -63.31
CA ASN A 947 36.64 -16.67 -64.14
C ASN A 947 37.56 -15.63 -63.45
N GLY A 948 37.56 -15.47 -62.13
CA GLY A 948 38.42 -14.45 -61.50
C GLY A 948 38.79 -14.68 -60.04
N SER A 949 40.03 -15.14 -59.83
CA SER A 949 40.95 -14.91 -58.70
C SER A 949 40.41 -14.76 -57.26
N ASP A 950 41.04 -15.49 -56.35
CA ASP A 950 40.92 -15.60 -54.88
C ASP A 950 40.85 -14.32 -54.02
N ASN A 951 40.67 -13.12 -54.60
CA ASN A 951 40.82 -11.81 -53.93
C ASN A 951 39.50 -11.12 -53.54
N GLU A 952 38.34 -11.64 -53.94
CA GLU A 952 37.03 -10.99 -53.70
C GLU A 952 36.33 -11.47 -52.42
N THR A 953 36.65 -12.69 -51.96
CA THR A 953 36.22 -13.22 -50.65
C THR A 953 36.68 -12.33 -49.48
N ASP A 954 37.86 -11.69 -49.60
CA ASP A 954 38.43 -10.80 -48.58
C ASP A 954 37.71 -9.45 -48.43
N LYS A 955 36.97 -9.00 -49.46
CA LYS A 955 36.20 -7.73 -49.38
C LYS A 955 34.84 -7.90 -48.71
N LEU A 956 34.25 -9.09 -48.80
CA LEU A 956 33.00 -9.43 -48.11
C LEU A 956 33.24 -9.70 -46.60
N THR A 957 34.44 -10.15 -46.22
CA THR A 957 34.88 -10.25 -44.81
C THR A 957 35.15 -8.89 -44.17
N ALA A 958 35.55 -7.86 -44.93
CA ALA A 958 35.85 -6.53 -44.37
C ALA A 958 34.66 -5.81 -43.68
N CYS A 959 33.41 -6.23 -43.95
CA CYS A 959 32.23 -5.79 -43.16
C CYS A 959 31.81 -6.80 -42.08
N SER A 960 32.31 -8.04 -42.12
CA SER A 960 32.05 -9.11 -41.15
C SER A 960 33.04 -9.12 -39.99
N ASP A 961 34.25 -8.57 -40.19
CA ASP A 961 35.29 -8.52 -39.16
C ASP A 961 34.95 -7.54 -38.02
N TYR A 962 33.98 -6.64 -38.20
CA TYR A 962 33.47 -5.80 -37.11
C TYR A 962 32.45 -6.51 -36.20
N ASP A 963 31.95 -7.69 -36.61
CA ASP A 963 30.89 -8.46 -35.92
C ASP A 963 31.43 -9.78 -35.32
N SER A 964 32.75 -10.03 -35.38
CA SER A 964 33.37 -11.31 -34.96
C SER A 964 34.53 -11.21 -33.96
N ASP A 965 34.93 -10.01 -33.53
CA ASP A 965 35.89 -9.83 -32.43
C ASP A 965 35.26 -9.81 -31.02
N ASP A 966 33.93 -9.87 -30.89
CA ASP A 966 33.24 -10.11 -29.61
C ASP A 966 33.06 -11.61 -29.35
N THR A 967 34.17 -12.34 -29.25
CA THR A 967 34.18 -13.54 -28.40
C THR A 967 34.26 -13.07 -26.96
N MET A 968 33.13 -13.10 -26.27
CA MET A 968 33.06 -12.94 -24.82
C MET A 968 34.15 -13.78 -24.13
N ALA A 969 35.14 -13.10 -23.56
CA ALA A 969 35.92 -13.65 -22.47
C ALA A 969 34.95 -14.00 -21.32
N PRO A 970 35.09 -15.15 -20.65
CA PRO A 970 34.15 -15.58 -19.63
C PRO A 970 34.26 -14.64 -18.42
N LEU A 971 33.14 -14.00 -18.09
CA LEU A 971 32.82 -13.51 -16.74
C LEU A 971 31.74 -14.42 -16.16
#